data_AF-A0A7S0Y8K4-F1
#
_entry.id   AF-A0A7S0Y8K4-F1
#
_cell.length_a   1.000
_cell.length_b   1.000
_cell.length_c   1.000
_cell.angle_alpha   90.00
_cell.angle_beta   90.00
_cell.angle_gamma   90.00
#
_symmetry.space_group_name_H-M   'P 1'
#
loop_
_entity.id
_entity.type
_entity.pdbx_description
1 polymer ?
#
loop_
_entity_poly.entity_id
_entity_poly.type
_entity_poly.pdbx_seq_one_letter_code
_entity_poly.pdbx_strand_id
1 'polypeptide(L)'
;VETDNISARIVNVTSGESTLTVSEAIIDTDSPRMFIPDGARITVGDSISPIESRTEKRRKLYGAPPTIGTLKTLVIRVKDRNNVAPTASIEKLRNDIFEDSSSLKTQTAACSYGKLKIEPFVGKTPLNKNINNGIVEVKMDFDIKVDDQGLDYAALKAAQEQLGDLQDPRFDLIMFCMPPGKGGYLAFAYPETKYSFYNNDWCGYVSAQMHEVGHNIGLGHSGQNGQGEYGDVTGVMGSASGDDDKRMCYNPQKNYQLGWYENKVKTINPLGGKRHEYTLNGVADYERNNDALVVLRLDQVSSSKDYYVGFNRATGINSDTNEDENMITIVRKEYGAPNAYGISTKVASLIPGEVQRIHNFDGKDVYVKFAALKNGDARVIVSDNVNHVQSQQPANHCKKFTIEINTDGYPQDTGWFVVDDSHWGEAAAHSPKYTNKNQQYRHQICLPMGPQAKTYKFTIFDKHKDGMQGQSSYKAFDENNRLIFSGGKNLVIQEHSIQVPRDLNPRPATRAPTTAPTAKPTPLPPCETHIVEIITDRYPDDNSWKIFANGNLVDESTQYRNQEAKYTQEVCLFEGRTYDFNIYDSYGDGVCCGNGKGKYRIIDNCGNAIIDSDGMNEKFGEKSHTFKVKTCGAAIATPDLTNNNDKCQDKKGKLVLRKFKKKSRTCKFYAAKGKCDKKLKHTGELVWQLCPASCGKCSN
;
A
#
# COMPACT_ATOMS: atom_id res chain seq x y z
N VAL A 1 -14.25 -34.64 -17.83
CA VAL A 1 -13.81 -36.05 -17.74
C VAL A 1 -12.61 -36.04 -16.81
N GLU A 2 -12.69 -36.76 -15.69
CA GLU A 2 -11.50 -37.06 -14.88
C GLU A 2 -10.62 -38.01 -15.69
N THR A 3 -9.42 -37.56 -16.06
CA THR A 3 -8.38 -38.43 -16.61
C THR A 3 -7.10 -38.22 -15.80
N ASP A 4 -6.79 -39.21 -14.97
CA ASP A 4 -5.67 -39.32 -14.03
C ASP A 4 -4.28 -39.45 -14.67
N ASN A 5 -3.98 -38.76 -15.79
CA ASN A 5 -2.66 -38.89 -16.44
C ASN A 5 -2.15 -37.63 -17.15
N ILE A 6 -2.19 -36.47 -16.48
CA ILE A 6 -1.37 -35.30 -16.88
C ILE A 6 -0.35 -35.02 -15.76
N SER A 7 0.74 -35.80 -15.75
CA SER A 7 1.89 -35.57 -14.88
C SER A 7 2.97 -34.68 -15.53
N ALA A 8 2.57 -33.77 -16.42
CA ALA A 8 3.35 -32.56 -16.69
C ALA A 8 2.71 -31.45 -15.85
N ARG A 9 3.31 -31.16 -14.69
CA ARG A 9 2.91 -30.01 -13.87
C ARG A 9 3.02 -28.75 -14.73
N ILE A 10 1.89 -28.21 -15.19
CA ILE A 10 1.82 -26.85 -15.71
C ILE A 10 1.98 -25.93 -14.50
N VAL A 11 3.18 -25.42 -14.28
CA VAL A 11 3.48 -24.47 -13.19
C VAL A 11 3.48 -23.07 -13.83
N ASN A 12 2.88 -22.07 -13.16
CA ASN A 12 2.79 -20.66 -13.59
C ASN A 12 1.76 -20.33 -14.68
N VAL A 13 0.53 -20.83 -14.56
CA VAL A 13 -0.61 -20.28 -15.33
C VAL A 13 -1.19 -19.08 -14.58
N THR A 14 -1.19 -17.90 -15.20
CA THR A 14 -1.83 -16.70 -14.67
C THR A 14 -3.03 -16.34 -15.55
N SER A 15 -4.21 -16.23 -14.93
CA SER A 15 -5.45 -15.84 -15.63
C SER A 15 -5.27 -14.49 -16.32
N GLY A 16 -5.61 -14.42 -17.60
CA GLY A 16 -5.42 -13.21 -18.39
C GLY A 16 -3.98 -12.93 -18.84
N GLU A 17 -2.96 -13.72 -18.45
CA GLU A 17 -1.58 -13.54 -18.91
C GLU A 17 -1.05 -14.70 -19.75
N SER A 18 -1.30 -15.94 -19.31
CA SER A 18 -0.81 -17.15 -19.99
C SER A 18 -1.63 -17.44 -21.24
N THR A 19 -0.96 -17.80 -22.34
CA THR A 19 -1.64 -18.25 -23.57
C THR A 19 -1.69 -19.76 -23.59
N LEU A 20 -2.89 -20.33 -23.54
CA LEU A 20 -3.12 -21.76 -23.78
C LEU A 20 -3.23 -21.99 -25.29
N THR A 21 -2.28 -22.71 -25.85
CA THR A 21 -2.33 -23.20 -27.23
C THR A 21 -2.56 -24.70 -27.20
N VAL A 22 -3.64 -25.14 -27.83
CA VAL A 22 -4.02 -26.55 -27.94
C VAL A 22 -3.96 -26.92 -29.42
N SER A 23 -3.28 -28.02 -29.77
CA SER A 23 -3.16 -28.42 -31.17
C SER A 23 -4.50 -28.76 -31.81
N GLU A 24 -5.43 -29.29 -31.00
CA GLU A 24 -6.77 -29.69 -31.42
C GLU A 24 -7.74 -29.47 -30.24
N ALA A 25 -8.89 -28.86 -30.49
CA ALA A 25 -9.95 -28.70 -29.51
C ALA A 25 -11.31 -28.59 -30.21
N ILE A 26 -12.35 -29.13 -29.59
CA ILE A 26 -13.74 -28.89 -29.96
C ILE A 26 -14.27 -27.83 -29.00
N ILE A 27 -14.64 -26.68 -29.53
CA ILE A 27 -15.33 -25.66 -28.74
C ILE A 27 -16.80 -25.88 -28.96
N ASP A 28 -17.50 -26.29 -27.90
CA ASP A 28 -18.94 -26.27 -27.89
C ASP A 28 -19.39 -24.81 -27.74
N THR A 29 -19.89 -24.25 -28.83
CA THR A 29 -20.36 -22.86 -28.89
C THR A 29 -21.71 -22.69 -28.22
N ASP A 30 -22.45 -23.79 -28.04
CA ASP A 30 -23.77 -23.80 -27.41
C ASP A 30 -23.65 -24.10 -25.91
N SER A 31 -22.52 -24.58 -25.41
CA SER A 31 -22.22 -24.65 -23.98
C SER A 31 -20.74 -24.38 -23.84
N PRO A 32 -20.28 -23.21 -23.32
CA PRO A 32 -18.91 -22.70 -23.45
C PRO A 32 -17.90 -23.59 -22.72
N ARG A 33 -17.64 -24.72 -23.34
CA ARG A 33 -16.83 -25.84 -22.88
C ARG A 33 -15.91 -26.14 -24.03
N MET A 34 -14.62 -26.10 -23.72
CA MET A 34 -13.60 -26.58 -24.62
C MET A 34 -13.35 -28.05 -24.30
N PHE A 35 -13.66 -28.93 -25.24
CA PHE A 35 -13.30 -30.34 -25.19
C PHE A 35 -11.97 -30.51 -25.90
N ILE A 36 -10.95 -30.92 -25.15
CA ILE A 36 -9.63 -31.21 -25.68
C ILE A 36 -9.54 -32.74 -25.83
N PRO A 37 -9.42 -33.28 -27.05
CA PRO A 37 -9.35 -34.73 -27.25
C PRO A 37 -8.05 -35.32 -26.69
N ASP A 38 -8.12 -36.58 -26.24
CA ASP A 38 -6.96 -37.32 -25.76
C ASP A 38 -5.90 -37.43 -26.87
N GLY A 39 -4.69 -36.95 -26.58
CA GLY A 39 -3.58 -36.90 -27.53
C GLY A 39 -3.29 -35.51 -28.13
N ALA A 40 -4.17 -34.52 -27.91
CA ALA A 40 -3.89 -33.14 -28.30
C ALA A 40 -2.67 -32.59 -27.53
N ARG A 41 -1.77 -31.92 -28.24
CA ARG A 41 -0.64 -31.22 -27.64
C ARG A 41 -1.14 -29.94 -27.00
N ILE A 42 -0.97 -29.84 -25.69
CA ILE A 42 -1.24 -28.64 -24.92
C ILE A 42 0.11 -27.95 -24.67
N THR A 43 0.22 -26.70 -25.09
CA THR A 43 1.32 -25.81 -24.76
C THR A 43 0.78 -24.59 -24.04
N VAL A 44 1.35 -24.28 -22.89
CA VAL A 44 1.10 -23.01 -22.21
C VAL A 44 2.33 -22.14 -22.45
N GLY A 45 2.15 -21.01 -23.11
CA GLY A 45 3.20 -20.01 -23.24
C GLY A 45 3.39 -19.30 -21.92
N ASP A 46 4.62 -19.33 -21.39
CA ASP A 46 5.02 -18.55 -20.22
C ASP A 46 4.85 -17.05 -20.49
N SER A 47 4.63 -16.35 -19.39
CA SER A 47 4.67 -14.90 -19.25
C SER A 47 5.79 -14.28 -20.09
N ILE A 48 5.40 -13.44 -21.04
CA ILE A 48 6.28 -12.46 -21.69
C ILE A 48 7.13 -11.79 -20.61
N SER A 49 8.43 -11.61 -20.87
CA SER A 49 9.31 -10.99 -19.87
C SER A 49 8.72 -9.65 -19.38
N PRO A 50 8.95 -9.24 -18.11
CA PRO A 50 8.41 -7.97 -17.60
C PRO A 50 8.75 -6.76 -18.49
N ILE A 51 9.84 -6.85 -19.25
CA ILE A 51 10.36 -5.85 -20.18
C ILE A 51 9.57 -5.84 -21.50
N GLU A 52 9.24 -7.00 -22.08
CA GLU A 52 8.47 -7.10 -23.32
C GLU A 52 6.98 -6.77 -23.12
N SER A 53 6.43 -6.97 -21.91
CA SER A 53 5.05 -6.60 -21.59
C SER A 53 4.79 -5.07 -21.65
N ARG A 54 5.84 -4.25 -21.54
CA ARG A 54 5.75 -2.78 -21.59
C ARG A 54 5.45 -2.24 -22.99
N THR A 55 5.77 -2.99 -24.05
CA THR A 55 5.67 -2.55 -25.45
C THR A 55 4.52 -3.19 -26.23
N GLU A 56 3.98 -4.32 -25.77
CA GLU A 56 2.90 -4.99 -26.49
C GLU A 56 1.54 -4.35 -26.20
N LYS A 57 1.05 -3.56 -27.18
CA LYS A 57 -0.39 -3.36 -27.36
C LYS A 57 -1.01 -4.72 -27.68
N ARG A 58 -1.44 -5.46 -26.67
CA ARG A 58 -2.25 -6.66 -26.88
C ARG A 58 -3.43 -6.30 -27.78
N ARG A 59 -3.74 -7.18 -28.73
CA ARG A 59 -4.97 -7.07 -29.51
C ARG A 59 -6.12 -7.14 -28.51
N LYS A 60 -6.88 -6.05 -28.37
CA LYS A 60 -8.15 -6.07 -27.66
C LYS A 60 -8.96 -7.26 -28.19
N LEU A 61 -9.55 -8.05 -27.30
CA LEU A 61 -10.49 -9.10 -27.69
C LEU A 61 -11.52 -8.48 -28.65
N TYR A 62 -11.86 -9.21 -29.72
CA TYR A 62 -12.83 -8.75 -30.71
C TYR A 62 -14.17 -8.48 -29.99
N GLY A 63 -14.57 -7.20 -29.91
CA GLY A 63 -15.78 -6.78 -29.21
C GLY A 63 -15.59 -6.11 -27.84
N ALA A 64 -14.36 -5.88 -27.38
CA ALA A 64 -14.11 -5.09 -26.16
C ALA A 64 -14.50 -3.61 -26.36
N PRO A 65 -15.35 -3.02 -25.50
CA PRO A 65 -15.74 -1.62 -25.62
C PRO A 65 -14.53 -0.66 -25.53
N PRO A 66 -14.53 0.45 -26.29
CA PRO A 66 -13.50 1.47 -26.15
C PRO A 66 -13.62 2.23 -24.82
N THR A 67 -12.50 2.77 -24.34
CA THR A 67 -12.45 3.58 -23.11
C THR A 67 -12.82 5.04 -23.35
N ILE A 68 -13.00 5.45 -24.61
CA ILE A 68 -13.43 6.80 -25.03
C ILE A 68 -14.47 6.69 -26.14
N GLY A 69 -15.23 7.77 -26.36
CA GLY A 69 -16.29 7.83 -27.34
C GLY A 69 -17.66 7.67 -26.70
N THR A 70 -18.62 7.16 -27.47
CA THR A 70 -19.99 6.93 -27.01
C THR A 70 -20.30 5.45 -27.12
N LEU A 71 -20.67 4.83 -26.01
CA LEU A 71 -21.11 3.45 -25.94
C LEU A 71 -22.63 3.40 -25.98
N LYS A 72 -23.19 2.74 -26.98
CA LYS A 72 -24.61 2.39 -27.09
C LYS A 72 -24.91 1.18 -26.23
N THR A 73 -25.61 1.43 -25.13
CA THR A 73 -25.89 0.44 -24.10
C THR A 73 -27.29 -0.12 -24.25
N LEU A 74 -27.37 -1.44 -24.32
CA LEU A 74 -28.59 -2.22 -24.26
C LEU A 74 -28.72 -2.81 -22.84
N VAL A 75 -29.84 -2.55 -22.19
CA VAL A 75 -30.18 -3.13 -20.88
C VAL A 75 -31.25 -4.19 -21.09
N ILE A 76 -30.99 -5.40 -20.64
CA ILE A 76 -31.88 -6.54 -20.75
C ILE A 76 -32.43 -6.83 -19.36
N ARG A 77 -33.72 -6.52 -19.17
CA ARG A 77 -34.46 -6.89 -17.97
C ARG A 77 -34.97 -8.33 -18.13
N VAL A 78 -34.35 -9.26 -17.43
CA VAL A 78 -34.60 -10.69 -17.60
C VAL A 78 -35.80 -11.13 -16.77
N LYS A 79 -36.65 -11.96 -17.36
CA LYS A 79 -37.74 -12.68 -16.68
C LYS A 79 -37.48 -14.17 -16.75
N ASP A 80 -37.66 -14.88 -15.65
CA ASP A 80 -37.62 -16.34 -15.62
C ASP A 80 -38.87 -16.95 -16.31
N ARG A 81 -38.90 -18.29 -16.44
CA ARG A 81 -40.01 -19.04 -17.05
C ARG A 81 -41.36 -18.74 -16.38
N ASN A 82 -41.35 -18.50 -15.08
CA ASN A 82 -42.50 -18.19 -14.24
C ASN A 82 -42.82 -16.69 -14.15
N ASN A 83 -42.13 -15.85 -14.93
CA ASN A 83 -42.22 -14.39 -14.95
C ASN A 83 -41.71 -13.69 -13.68
N VAL A 84 -40.87 -14.36 -12.88
CA VAL A 84 -40.07 -13.70 -11.84
C VAL A 84 -39.08 -12.77 -12.52
N ALA A 85 -38.99 -11.53 -12.05
CA ALA A 85 -38.21 -10.45 -12.67
C ALA A 85 -37.46 -9.66 -11.58
N PRO A 86 -36.45 -8.84 -11.94
CA PRO A 86 -35.85 -7.87 -11.01
C PRO A 86 -36.91 -6.98 -10.36
N THR A 87 -36.71 -6.57 -9.10
CA THR A 87 -37.64 -5.65 -8.41
C THR A 87 -37.84 -4.36 -9.18
N ALA A 88 -36.77 -3.80 -9.76
CA ALA A 88 -36.80 -2.55 -10.49
C ALA A 88 -37.66 -2.66 -11.77
N SER A 89 -38.53 -1.68 -11.98
CA SER A 89 -39.30 -1.51 -13.22
C SER A 89 -38.40 -1.03 -14.37
N ILE A 90 -38.89 -1.08 -15.60
CA ILE A 90 -38.19 -0.47 -16.75
C ILE A 90 -37.95 1.02 -16.53
N GLU A 91 -38.91 1.72 -15.92
CA GLU A 91 -38.79 3.15 -15.62
C GLU A 91 -37.70 3.42 -14.58
N LYS A 92 -37.67 2.65 -13.47
CA LYS A 92 -36.61 2.79 -12.46
C LYS A 92 -35.25 2.47 -13.08
N LEU A 93 -35.10 1.36 -13.79
CA LEU A 93 -33.82 1.04 -14.45
C LEU A 93 -33.37 2.12 -15.45
N ARG A 94 -34.30 2.75 -16.16
CA ARG A 94 -33.97 3.86 -17.06
C ARG A 94 -33.43 5.06 -16.29
N ASN A 95 -34.07 5.40 -15.18
CA ASN A 95 -33.62 6.48 -14.31
C ASN A 95 -32.21 6.17 -13.78
N ASP A 96 -32.04 5.00 -13.17
CA ASP A 96 -30.82 4.58 -12.48
C ASP A 96 -29.60 4.46 -13.42
N ILE A 97 -29.83 4.06 -14.68
CA ILE A 97 -28.76 3.82 -15.65
C ILE A 97 -28.50 5.06 -16.51
N PHE A 98 -29.52 5.87 -16.84
CA PHE A 98 -29.41 6.92 -17.85
C PHE A 98 -29.84 8.33 -17.44
N GLU A 99 -30.73 8.52 -16.45
CA GLU A 99 -31.39 9.82 -16.25
C GLU A 99 -31.09 10.48 -14.91
N ASP A 100 -30.77 9.70 -13.88
CA ASP A 100 -30.49 10.22 -12.55
C ASP A 100 -29.26 11.12 -12.52
N SER A 101 -29.23 12.00 -11.51
CA SER A 101 -28.17 12.97 -11.33
C SER A 101 -26.80 12.31 -11.17
N SER A 102 -26.79 11.08 -10.64
CA SER A 102 -25.64 10.19 -10.59
C SER A 102 -26.05 8.78 -11.02
N SER A 103 -26.26 8.61 -12.32
CA SER A 103 -26.49 7.34 -13.02
C SER A 103 -25.20 6.85 -13.69
N LEU A 104 -25.18 5.61 -14.20
CA LEU A 104 -24.05 5.13 -15.03
C LEU A 104 -23.70 6.13 -16.13
N LYS A 105 -24.70 6.71 -16.80
CA LYS A 105 -24.50 7.74 -17.84
C LYS A 105 -23.89 9.02 -17.31
N THR A 106 -24.53 9.66 -16.33
CA THR A 106 -24.10 10.98 -15.88
C THR A 106 -22.77 10.90 -15.12
N GLN A 107 -22.59 9.88 -14.27
CA GLN A 107 -21.37 9.69 -13.49
C GLN A 107 -20.17 9.28 -14.35
N THR A 108 -20.33 8.40 -15.36
CA THR A 108 -19.23 8.06 -16.29
C THR A 108 -18.80 9.26 -17.12
N ALA A 109 -19.77 10.05 -17.62
CA ALA A 109 -19.47 11.27 -18.36
C ALA A 109 -18.78 12.31 -17.46
N ALA A 110 -19.22 12.43 -16.20
CA ALA A 110 -18.64 13.36 -15.24
C ALA A 110 -17.20 12.98 -14.87
N CYS A 111 -16.95 11.71 -14.49
CA CYS A 111 -15.60 11.22 -14.20
C CYS A 111 -14.67 11.39 -15.41
N SER A 112 -15.11 11.07 -16.64
CA SER A 112 -14.26 11.17 -17.82
C SER A 112 -14.14 12.57 -18.43
N TYR A 113 -14.87 13.57 -17.89
CA TYR A 113 -15.06 14.89 -18.51
C TYR A 113 -15.53 14.78 -19.97
N GLY A 114 -16.56 13.96 -20.17
CA GLY A 114 -17.23 13.75 -21.45
C GLY A 114 -16.46 12.93 -22.48
N LYS A 115 -15.28 12.40 -22.12
CA LYS A 115 -14.47 11.57 -23.03
C LYS A 115 -15.07 10.18 -23.24
N LEU A 116 -15.73 9.63 -22.23
CA LEU A 116 -16.57 8.44 -22.35
C LEU A 116 -18.01 8.81 -22.03
N LYS A 117 -18.92 8.47 -22.93
CA LYS A 117 -20.36 8.69 -22.79
C LYS A 117 -21.08 7.37 -22.89
N ILE A 118 -22.03 7.15 -21.99
CA ILE A 118 -22.97 6.04 -22.06
C ILE A 118 -24.27 6.58 -22.60
N GLU A 119 -24.84 5.95 -23.61
CA GLU A 119 -26.12 6.36 -24.19
C GLU A 119 -27.01 5.13 -24.38
N PRO A 120 -28.32 5.24 -24.16
CA PRO A 120 -29.23 4.14 -24.42
C PRO A 120 -29.19 3.76 -25.90
N PHE A 121 -29.21 2.46 -26.19
CA PHE A 121 -29.44 1.98 -27.55
C PHE A 121 -30.87 2.33 -28.00
N VAL A 122 -30.98 3.00 -29.14
CA VAL A 122 -32.25 3.33 -29.78
C VAL A 122 -32.21 2.85 -31.22
N GLY A 123 -33.12 1.94 -31.57
CA GLY A 123 -33.20 1.36 -32.90
C GLY A 123 -33.74 -0.07 -32.90
N LYS A 124 -33.59 -0.73 -34.06
CA LYS A 124 -34.01 -2.13 -34.24
C LYS A 124 -32.86 -3.09 -33.95
N THR A 125 -33.14 -4.17 -33.23
CA THR A 125 -32.21 -5.30 -33.06
C THR A 125 -32.07 -6.11 -34.37
N PRO A 126 -31.12 -7.07 -34.48
CA PRO A 126 -31.02 -7.94 -35.66
C PRO A 126 -32.32 -8.69 -36.02
N LEU A 127 -33.14 -9.06 -35.03
CA LEU A 127 -34.47 -9.65 -35.24
C LEU A 127 -35.60 -8.60 -35.38
N ASN A 128 -35.27 -7.36 -35.74
CA ASN A 128 -36.21 -6.26 -35.97
C ASN A 128 -37.06 -5.83 -34.75
N LYS A 129 -36.68 -6.22 -33.53
CA LYS A 129 -37.35 -5.72 -32.31
C LYS A 129 -36.97 -4.27 -32.10
N ASN A 130 -37.96 -3.39 -31.95
CA ASN A 130 -37.72 -1.96 -31.78
C ASN A 130 -37.45 -1.62 -30.30
N ILE A 131 -36.38 -0.89 -30.03
CA ILE A 131 -35.97 -0.44 -28.69
C ILE A 131 -35.86 1.07 -28.72
N ASN A 132 -36.59 1.75 -27.83
CA ASN A 132 -36.70 3.21 -27.85
C ASN A 132 -36.02 3.91 -26.67
N ASN A 133 -35.67 3.18 -25.62
CA ASN A 133 -35.18 3.72 -24.34
C ASN A 133 -33.96 2.95 -23.81
N GLY A 134 -33.29 2.15 -24.65
CA GLY A 134 -32.16 1.32 -24.25
C GLY A 134 -32.53 0.06 -23.46
N ILE A 135 -33.79 -0.13 -23.05
CA ILE A 135 -34.18 -1.24 -22.18
C ILE A 135 -35.15 -2.17 -22.89
N VAL A 136 -34.95 -3.48 -22.74
CA VAL A 136 -35.82 -4.51 -23.31
C VAL A 136 -36.07 -5.62 -22.31
N GLU A 137 -37.30 -6.15 -22.28
CA GLU A 137 -37.59 -7.38 -21.55
C GLU A 137 -37.29 -8.61 -22.40
N VAL A 138 -36.63 -9.58 -21.79
CA VAL A 138 -36.30 -10.90 -22.34
C VAL A 138 -36.77 -11.96 -21.35
N LYS A 139 -37.50 -12.95 -21.84
CA LYS A 139 -37.95 -14.08 -21.02
C LYS A 139 -37.10 -15.32 -21.31
N MET A 140 -36.44 -15.88 -20.30
CA MET A 140 -35.65 -17.10 -20.44
C MET A 140 -36.45 -18.35 -20.07
N ASP A 141 -36.12 -19.49 -20.68
CA ASP A 141 -36.59 -20.80 -20.25
C ASP A 141 -35.70 -21.33 -19.13
N PHE A 142 -35.83 -20.70 -17.96
CA PHE A 142 -35.12 -21.05 -16.73
C PHE A 142 -36.04 -20.73 -15.55
N ASP A 143 -36.16 -21.63 -14.58
CA ASP A 143 -36.88 -21.42 -13.33
C ASP A 143 -35.87 -21.17 -12.21
N ILE A 144 -35.85 -19.93 -11.71
CA ILE A 144 -34.84 -19.50 -10.73
C ILE A 144 -34.92 -20.26 -9.39
N LYS A 145 -36.06 -20.90 -9.11
CA LYS A 145 -36.27 -21.69 -7.88
C LYS A 145 -35.84 -23.14 -8.05
N VAL A 146 -35.90 -23.68 -9.27
CA VAL A 146 -35.78 -25.12 -9.54
C VAL A 146 -34.48 -25.46 -10.25
N ASP A 147 -34.06 -24.65 -11.23
CA ASP A 147 -32.90 -24.96 -12.06
C ASP A 147 -31.58 -24.58 -11.35
N ASP A 148 -30.54 -25.42 -11.48
CA ASP A 148 -29.36 -25.38 -10.59
C ASP A 148 -28.12 -24.65 -11.14
N GLN A 149 -27.89 -24.62 -12.45
CA GLN A 149 -26.70 -24.00 -13.06
C GLN A 149 -27.03 -23.38 -14.43
N GLY A 150 -26.22 -22.40 -14.86
CA GLY A 150 -26.31 -21.80 -16.20
C GLY A 150 -27.32 -20.66 -16.33
N LEU A 151 -27.60 -19.94 -15.25
CA LEU A 151 -28.52 -18.79 -15.25
C LEU A 151 -28.07 -17.67 -16.23
N ASP A 152 -26.79 -17.34 -16.22
CA ASP A 152 -26.13 -16.40 -17.13
C ASP A 152 -26.22 -16.86 -18.59
N TYR A 153 -25.91 -18.13 -18.84
CA TYR A 153 -26.04 -18.75 -20.14
C TYR A 153 -27.50 -18.75 -20.64
N ALA A 154 -28.47 -19.08 -19.79
CA ALA A 154 -29.88 -19.07 -20.13
C ALA A 154 -30.37 -17.67 -20.52
N ALA A 155 -29.91 -16.63 -19.82
CA ALA A 155 -30.21 -15.25 -20.17
C ALA A 155 -29.55 -14.82 -21.50
N LEU A 156 -28.28 -15.18 -21.73
CA LEU A 156 -27.59 -14.94 -23.01
C LEU A 156 -28.32 -15.61 -24.18
N LYS A 157 -28.64 -16.89 -24.04
CA LYS A 157 -29.38 -17.67 -25.05
C LYS A 157 -30.75 -17.04 -25.34
N ALA A 158 -31.52 -16.74 -24.30
CA ALA A 158 -32.83 -16.12 -24.47
C ALA A 158 -32.75 -14.74 -25.14
N ALA A 159 -31.71 -13.96 -24.83
CA ALA A 159 -31.46 -12.69 -25.49
C ALA A 159 -31.09 -12.87 -26.97
N GLN A 160 -30.24 -13.84 -27.30
CA GLN A 160 -29.92 -14.17 -28.70
C GLN A 160 -31.17 -14.61 -29.49
N GLU A 161 -32.01 -15.46 -28.91
CA GLU A 161 -33.25 -15.95 -29.54
C GLU A 161 -34.29 -14.82 -29.77
N GLN A 162 -34.36 -13.83 -28.86
CA GLN A 162 -35.38 -12.78 -28.92
C GLN A 162 -34.91 -11.48 -29.55
N LEU A 163 -33.61 -11.20 -29.55
CA LEU A 163 -33.03 -9.94 -30.05
C LEU A 163 -32.18 -10.18 -31.31
N GLY A 164 -31.58 -11.36 -31.45
CA GLY A 164 -30.65 -11.73 -32.51
C GLY A 164 -29.20 -11.70 -32.05
N ASP A 165 -28.27 -11.64 -33.00
CA ASP A 165 -26.83 -11.64 -32.70
C ASP A 165 -26.45 -10.52 -31.72
N LEU A 166 -26.04 -10.90 -30.51
CA LEU A 166 -25.59 -9.96 -29.48
C LEU A 166 -24.18 -9.42 -29.77
N GLN A 167 -23.43 -10.04 -30.67
CA GLN A 167 -22.14 -9.53 -31.15
C GLN A 167 -22.30 -8.37 -32.13
N ASP A 168 -23.52 -8.05 -32.54
CA ASP A 168 -23.81 -6.93 -33.44
C ASP A 168 -23.10 -5.64 -32.98
N PRO A 169 -22.38 -4.96 -33.89
CA PRO A 169 -21.58 -3.77 -33.57
C PRO A 169 -22.40 -2.55 -33.15
N ARG A 170 -23.74 -2.60 -33.26
CA ARG A 170 -24.64 -1.56 -32.75
C ARG A 170 -24.79 -1.60 -31.23
N PHE A 171 -24.40 -2.70 -30.59
CA PHE A 171 -24.36 -2.84 -29.14
C PHE A 171 -22.91 -2.76 -28.65
N ASP A 172 -22.58 -1.66 -27.98
CA ASP A 172 -21.28 -1.46 -27.36
C ASP A 172 -21.23 -2.03 -25.95
N LEU A 173 -22.35 -1.98 -25.22
CA LEU A 173 -22.51 -2.56 -23.87
C LEU A 173 -23.87 -3.27 -23.76
N ILE A 174 -23.89 -4.39 -23.04
CA ILE A 174 -25.08 -5.21 -22.78
C ILE A 174 -25.13 -5.56 -21.29
N MET A 175 -26.09 -4.95 -20.59
CA MET A 175 -26.31 -5.12 -19.16
C MET A 175 -27.49 -6.06 -18.90
N PHE A 176 -27.29 -7.16 -18.20
CA PHE A 176 -28.34 -8.09 -17.81
C PHE A 176 -28.80 -7.80 -16.37
N CYS A 177 -30.01 -7.27 -16.21
CA CYS A 177 -30.66 -7.17 -14.91
C CYS A 177 -31.41 -8.48 -14.64
N MET A 178 -30.87 -9.30 -13.75
CA MET A 178 -31.32 -10.66 -13.48
C MET A 178 -32.40 -10.70 -12.39
N PRO A 179 -33.38 -11.62 -12.46
CA PRO A 179 -34.35 -11.79 -11.38
C PRO A 179 -33.66 -12.13 -10.05
N PRO A 180 -34.33 -11.92 -8.90
CA PRO A 180 -33.75 -12.27 -7.61
C PRO A 180 -33.55 -13.78 -7.50
N GLY A 181 -32.29 -14.22 -7.43
CA GLY A 181 -32.00 -15.54 -6.91
C GLY A 181 -30.89 -16.35 -7.58
N LYS A 182 -30.24 -17.11 -6.71
CA LYS A 182 -29.18 -18.12 -6.88
C LYS A 182 -27.76 -17.59 -7.11
N GLY A 183 -26.86 -17.95 -6.18
CA GLY A 183 -25.45 -17.54 -6.15
C GLY A 183 -25.21 -16.33 -5.25
N GLY A 184 -24.20 -16.39 -4.39
CA GLY A 184 -23.83 -15.29 -3.47
C GLY A 184 -23.17 -14.10 -4.15
N TYR A 185 -23.46 -13.83 -5.42
CA TYR A 185 -22.90 -12.74 -6.19
C TYR A 185 -23.85 -11.53 -6.22
N LEU A 186 -23.26 -10.35 -6.29
CA LEU A 186 -23.96 -9.07 -6.35
C LEU A 186 -24.10 -8.63 -7.82
N ALA A 187 -22.98 -8.64 -8.53
CA ALA A 187 -22.87 -8.47 -9.97
C ALA A 187 -21.56 -9.12 -10.45
N PHE A 188 -21.41 -9.29 -11.75
CA PHE A 188 -20.14 -9.67 -12.38
C PHE A 188 -20.12 -9.27 -13.86
N ALA A 189 -18.93 -9.09 -14.41
CA ALA A 189 -18.70 -8.89 -15.83
C ALA A 189 -17.51 -9.73 -16.30
N TYR A 190 -17.58 -10.17 -17.56
CA TYR A 190 -16.40 -10.77 -18.17
C TYR A 190 -15.45 -9.65 -18.62
N PRO A 191 -14.18 -9.65 -18.16
CA PRO A 191 -13.21 -8.62 -18.52
C PRO A 191 -13.06 -8.47 -20.03
N GLU A 192 -12.98 -7.23 -20.50
CA GLU A 192 -12.79 -6.90 -21.93
C GLU A 192 -13.87 -7.49 -22.86
N THR A 193 -15.08 -7.69 -22.33
CA THR A 193 -16.28 -8.02 -23.12
C THR A 193 -17.32 -6.92 -22.97
N LYS A 194 -18.40 -6.97 -23.75
CA LYS A 194 -19.56 -6.06 -23.61
C LYS A 194 -20.62 -6.52 -22.61
N TYR A 195 -20.41 -7.61 -21.88
CA TYR A 195 -21.45 -8.25 -21.06
C TYR A 195 -21.21 -8.05 -19.55
N SER A 196 -22.26 -7.62 -18.86
CA SER A 196 -22.30 -7.46 -17.41
C SER A 196 -23.63 -7.97 -16.85
N PHE A 197 -23.61 -8.63 -15.70
CA PHE A 197 -24.76 -9.29 -15.08
C PHE A 197 -24.94 -8.78 -13.66
N TYR A 198 -26.17 -8.41 -13.31
CA TYR A 198 -26.49 -7.78 -12.03
C TYR A 198 -27.64 -8.52 -11.36
N ASN A 199 -27.46 -8.88 -10.10
CA ASN A 199 -28.46 -9.60 -9.33
C ASN A 199 -29.51 -8.63 -8.77
N ASN A 200 -30.75 -8.75 -9.22
CA ASN A 200 -31.89 -7.99 -8.73
C ASN A 200 -31.64 -6.47 -8.67
N ASP A 201 -31.61 -5.90 -7.46
CA ASP A 201 -31.50 -4.46 -7.20
C ASP A 201 -30.10 -3.91 -7.52
N TRP A 202 -29.07 -4.77 -7.59
CA TRP A 202 -27.71 -4.37 -7.96
C TRP A 202 -27.61 -3.81 -9.39
N CYS A 203 -28.62 -4.06 -10.24
CA CYS A 203 -28.68 -3.44 -11.56
C CYS A 203 -29.00 -1.93 -11.50
N GLY A 204 -29.51 -1.44 -10.36
CA GLY A 204 -29.86 -0.03 -10.15
C GLY A 204 -28.77 0.79 -9.45
N TYR A 205 -27.75 0.16 -8.86
CA TYR A 205 -26.73 0.90 -8.10
C TYR A 205 -25.58 1.36 -9.00
N VAL A 206 -25.41 2.67 -9.16
CA VAL A 206 -24.39 3.28 -10.03
C VAL A 206 -22.97 2.78 -9.72
N SER A 207 -22.64 2.54 -8.45
CA SER A 207 -21.32 2.02 -8.08
C SER A 207 -21.06 0.61 -8.63
N ALA A 208 -22.07 -0.26 -8.60
CA ALA A 208 -22.01 -1.60 -9.18
C ALA A 208 -22.00 -1.54 -10.71
N GLN A 209 -22.83 -0.68 -11.30
CA GLN A 209 -22.85 -0.47 -12.74
C GLN A 209 -21.47 -0.03 -13.26
N MET A 210 -20.85 0.96 -12.63
CA MET A 210 -19.50 1.41 -12.99
C MET A 210 -18.42 0.37 -12.71
N HIS A 211 -18.55 -0.44 -11.66
CA HIS A 211 -17.62 -1.54 -11.38
C HIS A 211 -17.59 -2.56 -12.53
N GLU A 212 -18.76 -3.08 -12.92
CA GLU A 212 -18.84 -4.09 -13.97
C GLU A 212 -18.54 -3.51 -15.36
N VAL A 213 -19.02 -2.30 -15.66
CA VAL A 213 -18.64 -1.59 -16.89
C VAL A 213 -17.14 -1.31 -16.91
N GLY A 214 -16.54 -1.07 -15.74
CA GLY A 214 -15.10 -1.01 -15.54
C GLY A 214 -14.38 -2.26 -16.05
N HIS A 215 -14.87 -3.45 -15.69
CA HIS A 215 -14.36 -4.71 -16.25
C HIS A 215 -14.58 -4.81 -17.76
N ASN A 216 -15.74 -4.41 -18.27
CA ASN A 216 -16.01 -4.40 -19.71
C ASN A 216 -14.98 -3.54 -20.47
N ILE A 217 -14.61 -2.38 -19.94
CA ILE A 217 -13.58 -1.49 -20.52
C ILE A 217 -12.13 -1.83 -20.10
N GLY A 218 -11.92 -3.00 -19.50
CA GLY A 218 -10.60 -3.60 -19.27
C GLY A 218 -9.94 -3.31 -17.92
N LEU A 219 -10.68 -2.83 -16.93
CA LEU A 219 -10.16 -2.59 -15.58
C LEU A 219 -10.19 -3.88 -14.74
N GLY A 220 -9.12 -4.15 -13.98
CA GLY A 220 -9.13 -5.19 -12.94
C GLY A 220 -9.62 -4.65 -11.59
N HIS A 221 -9.73 -5.51 -10.57
CA HIS A 221 -10.04 -5.05 -9.22
C HIS A 221 -8.98 -4.10 -8.63
N SER A 222 -9.37 -3.39 -7.58
CA SER A 222 -8.51 -2.55 -6.76
C SER A 222 -8.49 -3.09 -5.32
N GLY A 223 -7.40 -3.76 -4.98
CA GLY A 223 -7.18 -4.32 -3.65
C GLY A 223 -6.43 -3.39 -2.70
N GLN A 224 -6.30 -3.82 -1.46
CA GLN A 224 -5.53 -3.11 -0.44
C GLN A 224 -4.69 -4.10 0.37
N ASN A 225 -3.49 -3.67 0.78
CA ASN A 225 -2.60 -4.50 1.58
C ASN A 225 -3.31 -5.01 2.85
N GLY A 226 -3.35 -6.33 3.01
CA GLY A 226 -3.98 -6.99 4.16
C GLY A 226 -5.52 -7.10 4.10
N GLN A 227 -6.17 -6.63 3.02
CA GLN A 227 -7.64 -6.60 2.89
C GLN A 227 -8.16 -7.28 1.61
N GLY A 228 -7.28 -7.91 0.82
CA GLY A 228 -7.67 -8.65 -0.39
C GLY A 228 -7.87 -7.76 -1.62
N GLU A 229 -8.35 -8.37 -2.71
CA GLU A 229 -8.43 -7.74 -4.03
C GLU A 229 -9.56 -6.69 -4.17
N TYR A 230 -10.51 -6.65 -3.23
CA TYR A 230 -11.63 -5.69 -3.20
C TYR A 230 -11.43 -4.57 -2.16
N GLY A 231 -10.29 -4.54 -1.48
CA GLY A 231 -10.08 -3.70 -0.29
C GLY A 231 -9.85 -2.21 -0.55
N ASP A 232 -9.53 -1.78 -1.77
CA ASP A 232 -9.30 -0.35 -2.07
C ASP A 232 -10.58 0.33 -2.60
N VAL A 233 -11.35 0.86 -1.68
CA VAL A 233 -12.59 1.60 -1.91
C VAL A 233 -12.37 3.11 -2.10
N THR A 234 -11.14 3.55 -2.41
CA THR A 234 -10.88 4.93 -2.87
C THR A 234 -11.50 5.21 -4.25
N GLY A 235 -11.83 4.15 -5.00
CA GLY A 235 -12.63 4.23 -6.21
C GLY A 235 -13.49 2.99 -6.43
N VAL A 236 -14.27 3.00 -7.52
CA VAL A 236 -15.32 2.00 -7.76
C VAL A 236 -14.83 0.57 -8.02
N MET A 237 -13.55 0.37 -8.37
CA MET A 237 -13.02 -0.98 -8.67
C MET A 237 -12.59 -1.78 -7.44
N GLY A 238 -12.69 -1.24 -6.22
CA GLY A 238 -12.46 -2.00 -5.00
C GLY A 238 -13.68 -2.82 -4.63
N SER A 239 -14.71 -2.17 -4.11
CA SER A 239 -16.00 -2.78 -3.84
C SER A 239 -17.12 -1.84 -4.27
N ALA A 240 -18.18 -2.43 -4.82
CA ALA A 240 -19.44 -1.73 -5.02
C ALA A 240 -20.20 -1.57 -3.70
N SER A 241 -21.09 -0.58 -3.63
CA SER A 241 -22.03 -0.37 -2.51
C SER A 241 -23.47 -0.25 -3.02
N GLY A 242 -24.44 -0.63 -2.17
CA GLY A 242 -25.87 -0.58 -2.49
C GLY A 242 -26.49 0.81 -2.38
N ASP A 243 -25.71 1.86 -2.62
CA ASP A 243 -26.16 3.25 -2.53
C ASP A 243 -26.68 3.72 -3.89
N ASP A 244 -27.86 4.32 -3.88
CA ASP A 244 -28.39 5.03 -5.04
C ASP A 244 -27.68 6.38 -5.19
N ASP A 245 -27.54 6.88 -6.43
CA ASP A 245 -26.98 8.20 -6.73
C ASP A 245 -25.54 8.50 -6.20
N LYS A 246 -24.73 7.46 -5.96
CA LYS A 246 -23.37 7.62 -5.41
C LYS A 246 -22.38 8.26 -6.40
N ARG A 247 -21.71 9.34 -5.97
CA ARG A 247 -20.68 10.06 -6.74
C ARG A 247 -19.27 9.65 -6.37
N MET A 248 -18.76 8.65 -7.07
CA MET A 248 -17.39 8.15 -6.93
C MET A 248 -16.76 7.88 -8.30
N CYS A 249 -15.48 8.18 -8.45
CA CYS A 249 -14.72 7.92 -9.66
C CYS A 249 -13.68 6.82 -9.44
N TYR A 250 -12.86 6.55 -10.46
CA TYR A 250 -11.80 5.56 -10.39
C TYR A 250 -10.57 6.07 -9.62
N ASN A 251 -9.78 5.15 -9.07
CA ASN A 251 -8.51 5.47 -8.42
C ASN A 251 -7.42 5.89 -9.44
N PRO A 252 -6.26 6.40 -9.00
CA PRO A 252 -5.23 6.93 -9.89
C PRO A 252 -4.67 5.92 -10.92
N GLN A 253 -4.50 4.65 -10.56
CA GLN A 253 -4.01 3.63 -11.50
C GLN A 253 -5.02 3.38 -12.62
N LYS A 254 -6.30 3.29 -12.27
CA LYS A 254 -7.39 3.09 -13.21
C LYS A 254 -7.56 4.30 -14.14
N ASN A 255 -7.49 5.52 -13.59
CA ASN A 255 -7.50 6.76 -14.37
C ASN A 255 -6.35 6.86 -15.38
N TYR A 256 -5.15 6.40 -15.00
CA TYR A 256 -4.02 6.31 -15.94
C TYR A 256 -4.32 5.34 -17.09
N GLN A 257 -4.80 4.15 -16.75
CA GLN A 257 -5.10 3.09 -17.73
C GLN A 257 -6.18 3.51 -18.74
N LEU A 258 -7.20 4.26 -18.30
CA LEU A 258 -8.30 4.72 -19.15
C LEU A 258 -7.88 5.77 -20.18
N GLY A 259 -6.79 6.51 -19.93
CA GLY A 259 -6.32 7.59 -20.81
C GLY A 259 -7.20 8.85 -20.76
N TRP A 260 -8.09 8.99 -19.77
CA TRP A 260 -9.00 10.13 -19.69
C TRP A 260 -8.32 11.46 -19.37
N TYR A 261 -7.09 11.43 -18.85
CA TYR A 261 -6.39 12.62 -18.39
C TYR A 261 -4.97 12.68 -18.94
N GLU A 262 -4.72 12.21 -20.16
CA GLU A 262 -3.38 12.17 -20.77
C GLU A 262 -2.62 13.51 -20.70
N ASN A 263 -3.34 14.64 -20.80
CA ASN A 263 -2.79 15.99 -20.68
C ASN A 263 -2.41 16.40 -19.24
N LYS A 264 -2.87 15.65 -18.23
CA LYS A 264 -2.61 15.87 -16.80
C LYS A 264 -2.02 14.62 -16.13
N VAL A 265 -1.27 13.86 -16.92
CA VAL A 265 -0.50 12.70 -16.45
C VAL A 265 0.98 13.00 -16.60
N LYS A 266 1.76 12.68 -15.57
CA LYS A 266 3.23 12.69 -15.66
C LYS A 266 3.77 11.30 -15.34
N THR A 267 4.71 10.83 -16.14
CA THR A 267 5.48 9.62 -15.85
C THR A 267 6.93 10.00 -15.58
N ILE A 268 7.49 9.48 -14.50
CA ILE A 268 8.91 9.67 -14.13
C ILE A 268 9.52 8.37 -13.65
N ASN A 269 10.84 8.23 -13.85
CA ASN A 269 11.65 7.40 -12.97
C ASN A 269 12.18 8.32 -11.85
N PRO A 270 11.85 8.05 -10.57
CA PRO A 270 12.22 8.91 -9.44
C PRO A 270 13.69 8.73 -8.99
N LEU A 271 14.43 7.78 -9.56
CA LEU A 271 15.83 7.52 -9.22
C LEU A 271 16.78 8.57 -9.82
N GLY A 272 17.94 8.73 -9.19
CA GLY A 272 19.01 9.59 -9.67
C GLY A 272 19.31 10.79 -8.78
N GLY A 273 18.89 10.75 -7.51
CA GLY A 273 19.20 11.79 -6.51
C GLY A 273 18.50 13.12 -6.77
N LYS A 274 17.42 13.15 -7.55
CA LYS A 274 16.70 14.40 -7.90
C LYS A 274 15.47 14.58 -7.01
N ARG A 275 15.21 15.84 -6.64
CA ARG A 275 13.96 16.25 -5.99
C ARG A 275 12.94 16.57 -7.08
N HIS A 276 11.88 15.79 -7.16
CA HIS A 276 10.75 16.05 -8.03
C HIS A 276 9.58 16.63 -7.23
N GLU A 277 8.96 17.68 -7.74
CA GLU A 277 7.86 18.36 -7.05
C GLU A 277 6.73 18.64 -8.05
N TYR A 278 5.51 18.26 -7.70
CA TYR A 278 4.33 18.38 -8.54
C TYR A 278 3.12 18.80 -7.72
N THR A 279 2.12 19.37 -8.39
CA THR A 279 0.80 19.66 -7.82
C THR A 279 -0.21 18.66 -8.36
N LEU A 280 -1.05 18.12 -7.48
CA LEU A 280 -2.15 17.20 -7.79
C LEU A 280 -3.47 17.82 -7.32
N ASN A 281 -4.51 17.79 -8.14
CA ASN A 281 -5.84 18.31 -7.77
C ASN A 281 -6.93 17.21 -7.75
N GLY A 282 -6.62 16.04 -8.30
CA GLY A 282 -7.55 14.91 -8.35
C GLY A 282 -8.57 15.03 -9.47
N VAL A 283 -9.35 13.96 -9.67
CA VAL A 283 -10.31 13.87 -10.78
C VAL A 283 -11.39 14.93 -10.72
N ALA A 284 -11.92 15.23 -9.53
CA ALA A 284 -13.03 16.16 -9.37
C ALA A 284 -12.71 17.62 -9.71
N ASP A 285 -11.42 17.96 -9.66
CA ASP A 285 -10.93 19.31 -9.96
C ASP A 285 -10.14 19.35 -11.28
N TYR A 286 -10.30 18.35 -12.17
CA TYR A 286 -9.49 18.23 -13.39
C TYR A 286 -9.51 19.51 -14.25
N GLU A 287 -10.56 20.32 -14.28
CA GLU A 287 -10.58 21.59 -15.01
C GLU A 287 -10.20 22.83 -14.17
N ARG A 288 -10.07 22.70 -12.84
CA ARG A 288 -9.84 23.84 -11.92
C ARG A 288 -8.43 24.42 -12.03
N ASN A 289 -7.42 23.57 -12.18
CA ASN A 289 -6.01 23.96 -12.22
C ASN A 289 -5.30 23.30 -13.40
N ASN A 290 -4.90 24.08 -14.41
CA ASN A 290 -4.30 23.59 -15.65
C ASN A 290 -2.91 22.99 -15.49
N ASP A 291 -2.17 23.42 -14.47
CA ASP A 291 -0.79 22.97 -14.21
C ASP A 291 -0.73 21.75 -13.27
N ALA A 292 -1.84 21.44 -12.59
CA ALA A 292 -1.94 20.28 -11.71
C ALA A 292 -2.12 18.98 -12.50
N LEU A 293 -1.61 17.88 -11.95
CA LEU A 293 -1.79 16.54 -12.50
C LEU A 293 -2.97 15.84 -11.82
N VAL A 294 -3.60 14.93 -12.56
CA VAL A 294 -4.53 13.94 -11.99
C VAL A 294 -3.78 12.70 -11.52
N VAL A 295 -2.76 12.27 -12.29
CA VAL A 295 -1.94 11.09 -11.97
C VAL A 295 -0.46 11.34 -12.21
N LEU A 296 0.36 10.97 -11.21
CA LEU A 296 1.80 10.84 -11.34
C LEU A 296 2.17 9.35 -11.30
N ARG A 297 2.65 8.81 -12.44
CA ARG A 297 3.19 7.44 -12.55
C ARG A 297 4.68 7.43 -12.20
N LEU A 298 5.06 6.55 -11.29
CA LEU A 298 6.44 6.20 -10.97
C LEU A 298 6.79 4.90 -11.71
N ASP A 299 7.59 5.02 -12.75
CA ASP A 299 7.96 3.95 -13.67
C ASP A 299 9.15 3.14 -13.13
N GLN A 300 8.94 1.84 -12.89
CA GLN A 300 9.95 0.89 -12.42
C GLN A 300 10.60 0.15 -13.58
N VAL A 301 11.80 0.51 -14.00
CA VAL A 301 12.45 -0.10 -15.17
C VAL A 301 12.66 -1.62 -15.03
N SER A 302 12.90 -2.11 -13.81
CA SER A 302 13.17 -3.54 -13.55
C SER A 302 11.91 -4.38 -13.29
N SER A 303 10.72 -3.76 -13.27
CA SER A 303 9.47 -4.41 -12.89
C SER A 303 8.30 -3.92 -13.76
N SER A 304 7.24 -4.73 -13.88
CA SER A 304 5.97 -4.26 -14.45
C SER A 304 5.08 -3.56 -13.40
N LYS A 305 5.50 -3.54 -12.12
CA LYS A 305 4.67 -3.10 -11.00
C LYS A 305 4.75 -1.60 -10.70
N ASP A 306 4.40 -0.76 -11.64
CA ASP A 306 4.50 0.69 -11.44
C ASP A 306 3.58 1.20 -10.33
N TYR A 307 3.95 2.36 -9.78
CA TYR A 307 3.17 3.06 -8.77
C TYR A 307 2.49 4.28 -9.38
N TYR A 308 1.29 4.59 -8.89
CA TYR A 308 0.43 5.66 -9.38
C TYR A 308 0.01 6.49 -8.17
N VAL A 309 0.42 7.75 -8.17
CA VAL A 309 0.13 8.72 -7.11
C VAL A 309 -0.96 9.65 -7.61
N GLY A 310 -2.01 9.81 -6.82
CA GLY A 310 -3.08 10.77 -7.11
C GLY A 310 -3.66 11.39 -5.84
N PHE A 311 -4.51 12.40 -6.01
CA PHE A 311 -5.20 13.06 -4.90
C PHE A 311 -6.66 12.63 -4.89
N ASN A 312 -7.10 11.92 -3.84
CA ASN A 312 -8.48 11.46 -3.71
C ASN A 312 -9.38 12.59 -3.19
N ARG A 313 -9.53 13.63 -4.02
CA ARG A 313 -10.29 14.84 -3.69
C ARG A 313 -11.77 14.49 -3.53
N ALA A 314 -12.28 14.62 -2.30
CA ALA A 314 -13.68 14.34 -1.98
C ALA A 314 -14.55 15.58 -2.21
N THR A 315 -14.91 15.84 -3.47
CA THR A 315 -15.84 16.92 -3.85
C THR A 315 -16.51 16.62 -5.19
N GLY A 316 -17.62 17.31 -5.48
CA GLY A 316 -18.30 17.24 -6.76
C GLY A 316 -18.60 15.80 -7.19
N ILE A 317 -17.99 15.38 -8.28
CA ILE A 317 -18.16 14.06 -8.92
C ILE A 317 -17.53 12.91 -8.11
N ASN A 318 -16.75 13.20 -7.08
CA ASN A 318 -16.08 12.23 -6.23
C ASN A 318 -16.36 12.50 -4.74
N SER A 319 -17.49 13.15 -4.42
CA SER A 319 -17.84 13.53 -3.04
C SER A 319 -18.10 12.35 -2.11
N ASP A 320 -18.44 11.19 -2.68
CA ASP A 320 -18.91 10.03 -1.94
C ASP A 320 -17.87 8.89 -1.99
N THR A 321 -16.59 9.23 -2.17
CA THR A 321 -15.49 8.27 -2.03
C THR A 321 -15.49 7.68 -0.61
N ASN A 322 -15.29 6.37 -0.48
CA ASN A 322 -15.56 5.66 0.77
C ASN A 322 -14.41 5.72 1.78
N GLU A 323 -13.21 6.12 1.35
CA GLU A 323 -12.06 6.18 2.22
C GLU A 323 -11.02 7.18 1.71
N ASP A 324 -10.11 7.57 2.60
CA ASP A 324 -8.96 8.42 2.29
C ASP A 324 -9.34 9.75 1.61
N GLU A 325 -10.44 10.34 2.06
CA GLU A 325 -10.94 11.62 1.57
C GLU A 325 -9.89 12.73 1.71
N ASN A 326 -9.62 13.43 0.61
CA ASN A 326 -8.64 14.51 0.57
C ASN A 326 -7.24 14.06 1.03
N MET A 327 -6.87 12.83 0.71
CA MET A 327 -5.54 12.28 0.92
C MET A 327 -4.84 12.00 -0.40
N ILE A 328 -3.51 11.97 -0.37
CA ILE A 328 -2.72 11.41 -1.46
C ILE A 328 -2.79 9.90 -1.38
N THR A 329 -3.22 9.22 -2.45
CA THR A 329 -3.24 7.77 -2.53
C THR A 329 -2.12 7.27 -3.43
N ILE A 330 -1.46 6.19 -3.01
CA ILE A 330 -0.38 5.53 -3.74
C ILE A 330 -0.85 4.12 -4.07
N VAL A 331 -1.08 3.86 -5.35
CA VAL A 331 -1.61 2.60 -5.86
C VAL A 331 -0.56 1.92 -6.72
N ARG A 332 -0.29 0.63 -6.50
CA ARG A 332 0.63 -0.17 -7.31
C ARG A 332 -0.15 -1.06 -8.27
N LYS A 333 0.26 -1.16 -9.53
CA LYS A 333 -0.27 -2.19 -10.44
C LYS A 333 0.44 -3.50 -10.17
N GLU A 334 -0.29 -4.59 -9.98
CA GLU A 334 0.34 -5.87 -9.59
C GLU A 334 0.88 -6.65 -10.77
N TYR A 335 0.24 -6.54 -11.93
CA TYR A 335 0.64 -7.19 -13.17
C TYR A 335 -0.02 -6.53 -14.39
N GLY A 336 0.40 -6.94 -15.59
CA GLY A 336 -0.04 -6.35 -16.85
C GLY A 336 0.65 -5.02 -17.20
N ALA A 337 0.67 -4.69 -18.49
CA ALA A 337 1.18 -3.41 -18.99
C ALA A 337 0.40 -2.22 -18.41
N PRO A 338 0.97 -1.01 -18.31
CA PRO A 338 0.32 0.15 -17.65
C PRO A 338 -1.10 0.48 -18.14
N ASN A 339 -1.40 0.22 -19.41
CA ASN A 339 -2.68 0.45 -20.06
C ASN A 339 -3.48 -0.84 -20.33
N ALA A 340 -3.01 -2.00 -19.87
CA ALA A 340 -3.67 -3.28 -20.05
C ALA A 340 -4.39 -3.73 -18.78
N TYR A 341 -5.26 -4.73 -18.91
CA TYR A 341 -5.92 -5.39 -17.79
C TYR A 341 -4.91 -5.80 -16.71
N GLY A 342 -5.32 -5.65 -15.45
CA GLY A 342 -4.59 -6.13 -14.29
C GLY A 342 -5.07 -5.47 -13.01
N ILE A 343 -4.98 -6.20 -11.90
CA ILE A 343 -5.37 -5.70 -10.59
C ILE A 343 -4.39 -4.64 -10.09
N SER A 344 -4.86 -3.76 -9.22
CA SER A 344 -4.02 -2.82 -8.49
C SER A 344 -4.16 -3.01 -7.00
N THR A 345 -3.17 -2.58 -6.23
CA THR A 345 -3.21 -2.59 -4.76
C THR A 345 -2.87 -1.21 -4.22
N LYS A 346 -3.74 -0.63 -3.38
CA LYS A 346 -3.41 0.58 -2.62
C LYS A 346 -2.37 0.24 -1.57
N VAL A 347 -1.24 0.95 -1.67
CA VAL A 347 -0.05 0.75 -0.85
C VAL A 347 -0.07 1.64 0.38
N ALA A 348 -0.48 2.90 0.19
CA ALA A 348 -0.54 3.88 1.25
C ALA A 348 -1.48 5.04 0.88
N SER A 349 -1.93 5.73 1.92
CA SER A 349 -2.63 7.01 1.84
C SER A 349 -1.97 7.98 2.81
N LEU A 350 -1.79 9.22 2.38
CA LEU A 350 -1.01 10.23 3.11
C LEU A 350 -1.86 11.44 3.41
N ILE A 351 -1.74 11.94 4.64
CA ILE A 351 -2.19 13.30 5.01
C ILE A 351 -1.06 14.31 4.83
N PRO A 352 -1.36 15.63 4.78
CA PRO A 352 -0.34 16.65 4.68
C PRO A 352 0.75 16.51 5.74
N GLY A 353 2.00 16.41 5.29
CA GLY A 353 3.20 16.24 6.10
C GLY A 353 3.79 14.82 6.03
N GLU A 354 2.95 13.81 5.80
CA GLU A 354 3.38 12.41 5.80
C GLU A 354 4.26 12.04 4.60
N VAL A 355 5.10 11.03 4.82
CA VAL A 355 6.03 10.47 3.85
C VAL A 355 5.84 8.96 3.77
N GLN A 356 5.59 8.44 2.56
CA GLN A 356 5.64 7.02 2.28
C GLN A 356 7.01 6.63 1.72
N ARG A 357 7.61 5.58 2.29
CA ARG A 357 8.76 4.88 1.70
C ARG A 357 8.26 3.72 0.83
N ILE A 358 8.70 3.69 -0.41
CA ILE A 358 8.52 2.57 -1.33
C ILE A 358 9.84 1.81 -1.34
N HIS A 359 9.81 0.60 -0.80
CA HIS A 359 10.99 -0.26 -0.70
C HIS A 359 11.34 -0.90 -2.04
N ASN A 360 12.64 -1.02 -2.30
CA ASN A 360 13.19 -1.78 -3.42
C ASN A 360 12.60 -1.40 -4.79
N PHE A 361 12.37 -0.11 -5.02
CA PHE A 361 12.05 0.47 -6.33
C PHE A 361 13.30 0.39 -7.21
N ASP A 362 13.34 -0.60 -8.10
CA ASP A 362 14.52 -0.94 -8.92
C ASP A 362 15.83 -1.02 -8.11
N GLY A 363 15.80 -1.63 -6.91
CA GLY A 363 16.98 -1.80 -6.06
C GLY A 363 17.29 -0.64 -5.11
N LYS A 364 16.47 0.42 -5.05
CA LYS A 364 16.62 1.55 -4.12
C LYS A 364 15.30 1.91 -3.45
N ASP A 365 15.36 2.62 -2.34
CA ASP A 365 14.16 3.21 -1.74
C ASP A 365 13.78 4.50 -2.46
N VAL A 366 12.48 4.71 -2.61
CA VAL A 366 11.88 5.96 -3.11
C VAL A 366 10.92 6.49 -2.08
N TYR A 367 10.87 7.80 -1.91
CA TYR A 367 10.02 8.46 -0.95
C TYR A 367 9.01 9.36 -1.65
N VAL A 368 7.75 9.29 -1.22
CA VAL A 368 6.65 10.15 -1.68
C VAL A 368 6.11 10.92 -0.48
N LYS A 369 6.11 12.25 -0.55
CA LYS A 369 5.63 13.13 0.51
C LYS A 369 4.43 13.95 0.06
N PHE A 370 3.40 14.03 0.89
CA PHE A 370 2.37 15.06 0.76
C PHE A 370 2.85 16.34 1.45
N ALA A 371 3.41 17.27 0.69
CA ALA A 371 4.18 18.39 1.24
C ALA A 371 3.33 19.59 1.65
N ALA A 372 2.25 19.87 0.91
CA ALA A 372 1.41 21.04 1.15
C ALA A 372 0.00 20.83 0.60
N LEU A 373 -1.00 21.45 1.22
CA LEU A 373 -2.38 21.43 0.76
C LEU A 373 -2.96 22.84 0.82
N LYS A 374 -3.39 23.37 -0.34
CA LYS A 374 -4.04 24.68 -0.41
C LYS A 374 -5.12 24.70 -1.47
N ASN A 375 -6.32 25.17 -1.12
CA ASN A 375 -7.44 25.35 -2.05
C ASN A 375 -7.76 24.11 -2.92
N GLY A 376 -7.63 22.91 -2.35
CA GLY A 376 -7.85 21.65 -3.07
C GLY A 376 -6.69 21.19 -3.96
N ASP A 377 -5.55 21.89 -3.94
CA ASP A 377 -4.31 21.48 -4.62
C ASP A 377 -3.34 20.87 -3.61
N ALA A 378 -2.92 19.64 -3.88
CA ALA A 378 -1.99 18.85 -3.10
C ALA A 378 -0.59 18.87 -3.74
N ARG A 379 0.40 19.42 -3.05
CA ARG A 379 1.79 19.40 -3.50
C ARG A 379 2.47 18.11 -3.06
N VAL A 380 3.03 17.35 -4.00
CA VAL A 380 3.77 16.12 -3.73
C VAL A 380 5.24 16.26 -4.07
N ILE A 381 6.10 15.67 -3.23
CA ILE A 381 7.54 15.57 -3.47
C ILE A 381 7.90 14.09 -3.63
N VAL A 382 8.65 13.75 -4.68
CA VAL A 382 9.15 12.40 -4.92
C VAL A 382 10.67 12.43 -5.10
N SER A 383 11.38 11.51 -4.44
CA SER A 383 12.84 11.45 -4.45
C SER A 383 13.35 10.10 -3.94
N ASP A 384 14.47 9.60 -4.47
CA ASP A 384 15.24 8.47 -3.93
C ASP A 384 16.21 8.88 -2.80
N ASN A 385 16.29 10.17 -2.50
CA ASN A 385 17.02 10.73 -1.37
C ASN A 385 16.06 11.22 -0.27
N VAL A 386 16.13 10.57 0.90
CA VAL A 386 15.29 10.87 2.08
C VAL A 386 15.40 12.32 2.56
N ASN A 387 16.56 12.96 2.38
CA ASN A 387 16.77 14.35 2.81
C ASN A 387 15.92 15.36 2.01
N HIS A 388 15.43 14.99 0.83
CA HIS A 388 14.56 15.86 0.02
C HIS A 388 13.10 15.88 0.51
N VAL A 389 12.69 14.86 1.27
CA VAL A 389 11.33 14.71 1.80
C VAL A 389 11.27 14.99 3.30
N GLN A 390 12.37 14.86 4.03
CA GLN A 390 12.42 15.29 5.42
C GLN A 390 12.22 16.80 5.51
N SER A 391 11.32 17.25 6.39
CA SER A 391 11.23 18.67 6.72
C SER A 391 12.55 19.09 7.37
N GLN A 392 13.18 20.13 6.84
CA GLN A 392 14.29 20.76 7.55
C GLN A 392 13.71 21.35 8.83
N GLN A 393 14.02 20.76 9.98
CA GLN A 393 13.63 21.31 11.28
C GLN A 393 14.08 22.77 11.31
N PRO A 394 13.15 23.74 11.46
CA PRO A 394 13.57 25.12 11.62
C PRO A 394 14.40 25.21 12.89
N ALA A 395 15.66 25.63 12.75
CA ALA A 395 16.52 25.93 13.88
C ALA A 395 15.81 26.97 14.79
N ASN A 396 15.44 26.57 16.01
CA ASN A 396 15.09 27.37 17.18
C ASN A 396 14.05 28.53 17.08
N HIS A 397 13.41 28.78 15.94
CA HIS A 397 12.43 29.88 15.77
C HIS A 397 11.02 29.38 15.43
N CYS A 398 10.37 28.77 16.42
CA CYS A 398 8.99 28.32 16.31
C CYS A 398 8.20 28.63 17.57
N LYS A 399 6.87 28.72 17.42
CA LYS A 399 5.94 28.80 18.54
C LYS A 399 5.44 27.40 18.88
N LYS A 400 5.51 27.03 20.16
CA LYS A 400 5.12 25.70 20.63
C LYS A 400 3.63 25.66 20.99
N PHE A 401 2.98 24.55 20.64
CA PHE A 401 1.59 24.25 20.98
C PHE A 401 1.48 22.80 21.42
N THR A 402 0.42 22.46 22.15
CA THR A 402 0.10 21.07 22.51
C THR A 402 -1.25 20.67 21.94
N ILE A 403 -1.27 19.58 21.16
CA ILE A 403 -2.50 18.94 20.70
C ILE A 403 -2.77 17.73 21.58
N GLU A 404 -3.89 17.73 22.28
CA GLU A 404 -4.37 16.63 23.10
C GLU A 404 -5.47 15.88 22.34
N ILE A 405 -5.32 14.58 22.16
CA ILE A 405 -6.30 13.69 21.55
C ILE A 405 -6.68 12.63 22.58
N ASN A 406 -7.97 12.51 22.87
CA ASN A 406 -8.55 11.38 23.59
C ASN A 406 -9.25 10.51 22.55
N THR A 407 -8.65 9.37 22.22
CA THR A 407 -9.20 8.45 21.23
C THR A 407 -10.45 7.74 21.77
N ASP A 408 -11.24 7.16 20.89
CA ASP A 408 -12.41 6.35 21.22
C ASP A 408 -12.13 4.85 20.98
N GLY A 409 -13.17 4.07 20.66
CA GLY A 409 -13.06 2.66 20.33
C GLY A 409 -12.37 2.35 19.00
N TYR A 410 -12.18 3.36 18.14
CA TYR A 410 -11.63 3.26 16.79
C TYR A 410 -10.53 4.31 16.53
N PRO A 411 -9.45 4.29 17.33
CA PRO A 411 -8.38 5.30 17.29
C PRO A 411 -7.78 5.52 15.89
N GLN A 412 -7.72 4.47 15.07
CA GLN A 412 -7.11 4.50 13.74
C GLN A 412 -7.84 5.41 12.72
N ASP A 413 -9.07 5.81 13.04
CA ASP A 413 -9.90 6.64 12.17
C ASP A 413 -9.65 8.13 12.40
N THR A 414 -9.10 8.48 13.56
CA THR A 414 -8.74 9.86 13.90
C THR A 414 -7.39 10.24 13.28
N GLY A 415 -7.37 11.34 12.54
CA GLY A 415 -6.15 11.98 12.06
C GLY A 415 -6.24 13.49 12.10
N TRP A 416 -5.09 14.16 12.19
CA TRP A 416 -5.02 15.62 12.10
C TRP A 416 -3.75 16.11 11.44
N PHE A 417 -3.79 17.31 10.89
CA PHE A 417 -2.63 17.99 10.34
C PHE A 417 -2.74 19.51 10.49
N VAL A 418 -1.61 20.19 10.36
CA VAL A 418 -1.50 21.65 10.41
C VAL A 418 -0.76 22.12 9.18
N VAL A 419 -1.36 23.05 8.43
CA VAL A 419 -0.76 23.67 7.25
C VAL A 419 -0.60 25.18 7.42
N ASP A 420 0.46 25.76 6.85
CA ASP A 420 0.67 27.21 6.76
C ASP A 420 -0.26 27.80 5.71
N ASP A 421 -1.39 28.35 6.16
CA ASP A 421 -2.40 28.95 5.28
C ASP A 421 -1.87 30.22 4.58
N SER A 422 -0.88 30.87 5.19
CA SER A 422 -0.28 32.11 4.72
C SER A 422 0.65 31.89 3.51
N HIS A 423 1.21 30.68 3.34
CA HIS A 423 2.15 30.36 2.26
C HIS A 423 1.95 28.94 1.70
N TRP A 424 1.30 28.83 0.54
CA TRP A 424 1.09 27.58 -0.22
C TRP A 424 0.55 26.35 0.55
N GLY A 425 0.16 26.47 1.83
CA GLY A 425 -0.38 25.37 2.61
C GLY A 425 0.67 24.38 3.08
N GLU A 426 1.93 24.79 3.30
CA GLU A 426 3.00 23.87 3.71
C GLU A 426 2.66 23.15 5.01
N ALA A 427 2.78 21.82 5.02
CA ALA A 427 2.51 21.03 6.21
C ALA A 427 3.56 21.29 7.29
N ALA A 428 3.11 21.73 8.46
CA ALA A 428 3.94 22.07 9.61
C ALA A 428 3.92 20.98 10.70
N ALA A 429 2.81 20.27 10.84
CA ALA A 429 2.66 19.17 11.78
C ALA A 429 1.56 18.20 11.32
N HIS A 430 1.61 16.96 11.78
CA HIS A 430 0.57 15.96 11.54
C HIS A 430 0.52 14.94 12.68
N SER A 431 -0.59 14.21 12.76
CA SER A 431 -0.79 13.14 13.73
C SER A 431 0.09 11.93 13.42
N PRO A 432 0.53 11.18 14.45
CA PRO A 432 0.93 9.80 14.26
C PRO A 432 -0.31 8.91 13.99
N LYS A 433 -0.08 7.63 13.69
CA LYS A 433 -1.15 6.63 13.70
C LYS A 433 -1.50 6.27 15.13
N TYR A 434 -2.78 6.32 15.48
CA TYR A 434 -3.26 5.90 16.79
C TYR A 434 -3.74 4.45 16.76
N THR A 435 -3.35 3.67 17.75
CA THR A 435 -3.71 2.24 17.86
C THR A 435 -4.42 1.90 19.16
N ASN A 436 -4.20 2.69 20.23
CA ASN A 436 -4.77 2.38 21.54
C ASN A 436 -6.12 3.06 21.70
N LYS A 437 -7.11 2.26 22.09
CA LYS A 437 -8.48 2.70 22.31
C LYS A 437 -8.59 3.48 23.61
N ASN A 438 -9.46 4.49 23.66
CA ASN A 438 -9.76 5.27 24.87
C ASN A 438 -8.51 5.84 25.56
N GLN A 439 -7.48 6.19 24.78
CA GLN A 439 -6.19 6.63 25.26
C GLN A 439 -6.03 8.12 25.04
N GLN A 440 -5.48 8.81 26.05
CA GLN A 440 -5.04 10.18 25.90
C GLN A 440 -3.64 10.24 25.31
N TYR A 441 -3.48 11.06 24.28
CA TYR A 441 -2.22 11.42 23.67
C TYR A 441 -2.02 12.94 23.75
N ARG A 442 -0.79 13.37 24.01
CA ARG A 442 -0.38 14.78 23.97
C ARG A 442 0.80 14.95 23.02
N HIS A 443 0.60 15.72 21.98
CA HIS A 443 1.59 16.01 20.96
C HIS A 443 2.05 17.46 21.09
N GLN A 444 3.33 17.64 21.40
CA GLN A 444 3.94 18.96 21.35
C GLN A 444 4.37 19.24 19.91
N ILE A 445 3.80 20.29 19.32
CA ILE A 445 4.12 20.73 17.97
C ILE A 445 4.83 22.09 18.01
N CYS A 446 5.64 22.35 16.99
CA CYS A 446 6.50 23.52 16.86
C CYS A 446 6.16 24.16 15.51
N LEU A 447 5.33 25.22 15.54
CA LEU A 447 4.87 25.91 14.33
C LEU A 447 5.88 27.00 13.94
N PRO A 448 6.48 26.94 12.74
CA PRO A 448 7.52 27.89 12.33
C PRO A 448 7.05 29.35 12.41
N MET A 449 7.91 30.23 12.91
CA MET A 449 7.67 31.67 12.89
C MET A 449 8.21 32.27 11.58
N GLY A 450 7.65 33.40 11.15
CA GLY A 450 8.08 34.12 9.96
C GLY A 450 8.38 35.59 10.24
N PRO A 451 8.93 36.33 9.25
CA PRO A 451 9.14 37.78 9.39
C PRO A 451 7.84 38.56 9.60
N GLN A 452 6.71 37.97 9.21
CA GLN A 452 5.36 38.44 9.49
C GLN A 452 4.61 37.40 10.31
N ALA A 453 3.52 37.82 10.96
CA ALA A 453 2.61 36.88 11.62
C ALA A 453 2.03 35.91 10.60
N LYS A 454 1.89 34.65 11.01
CA LYS A 454 1.38 33.57 10.16
C LYS A 454 0.08 33.02 10.76
N THR A 455 -0.87 32.74 9.88
CA THR A 455 -2.04 31.91 10.20
C THR A 455 -1.78 30.48 9.74
N TYR A 456 -1.94 29.54 10.67
CA TYR A 456 -1.93 28.11 10.38
C TYR A 456 -3.35 27.57 10.46
N LYS A 457 -3.68 26.63 9.58
CA LYS A 457 -4.95 25.89 9.63
C LYS A 457 -4.71 24.50 10.19
N PHE A 458 -5.33 24.21 11.32
CA PHE A 458 -5.42 22.88 11.91
C PHE A 458 -6.67 22.18 11.37
N THR A 459 -6.52 20.98 10.85
CA THR A 459 -7.63 20.13 10.38
C THR A 459 -7.57 18.81 11.13
N ILE A 460 -8.68 18.41 11.72
CA ILE A 460 -8.87 17.08 12.33
C ILE A 460 -10.07 16.41 11.67
N PHE A 461 -9.98 15.12 11.44
CA PHE A 461 -10.99 14.36 10.74
C PHE A 461 -11.11 12.94 11.30
N ASP A 462 -12.23 12.33 10.96
CA ASP A 462 -12.55 10.94 11.24
C ASP A 462 -12.80 10.20 9.92
N LYS A 463 -12.06 9.11 9.67
CA LYS A 463 -12.06 8.41 8.38
C LYS A 463 -13.38 7.69 8.08
N HIS A 464 -14.06 7.16 9.09
CA HIS A 464 -15.30 6.41 8.90
C HIS A 464 -16.57 7.25 9.11
N LYS A 465 -16.41 8.53 9.46
CA LYS A 465 -17.48 9.53 9.61
C LYS A 465 -18.53 9.14 10.65
N ASP A 466 -18.22 8.20 11.53
CA ASP A 466 -19.04 7.86 12.70
C ASP A 466 -18.65 8.72 13.92
N GLY A 467 -17.53 9.44 13.81
CA GLY A 467 -17.07 10.47 14.71
C GLY A 467 -16.50 9.95 16.03
N MET A 468 -15.92 10.86 16.82
CA MET A 468 -15.33 10.47 18.09
C MET A 468 -16.43 10.14 19.12
N GLN A 469 -16.54 8.86 19.51
CA GLN A 469 -17.62 8.37 20.38
C GLN A 469 -17.34 8.48 21.90
N GLY A 470 -18.39 8.74 22.69
CA GLY A 470 -18.33 8.70 24.15
C GLY A 470 -17.61 9.91 24.78
N GLN A 471 -16.54 9.67 25.56
CA GLN A 471 -15.76 10.72 26.24
C GLN A 471 -14.56 11.23 25.41
N SER A 472 -14.38 10.70 24.19
CA SER A 472 -13.34 11.14 23.27
C SER A 472 -13.47 12.61 22.90
N SER A 473 -12.34 13.25 22.69
CA SER A 473 -12.27 14.68 22.41
C SER A 473 -10.89 15.06 21.89
N TYR A 474 -10.79 16.23 21.27
CA TYR A 474 -9.52 16.87 20.99
C TYR A 474 -9.48 18.26 21.59
N LYS A 475 -8.28 18.70 21.97
CA LYS A 475 -8.01 20.05 22.49
C LYS A 475 -6.67 20.54 21.99
N ALA A 476 -6.55 21.86 21.82
CA ALA A 476 -5.27 22.50 21.56
C ALA A 476 -4.96 23.56 22.62
N PHE A 477 -3.70 23.61 23.04
CA PHE A 477 -3.19 24.54 24.04
C PHE A 477 -2.01 25.34 23.50
N ASP A 478 -1.90 26.59 23.95
CA ASP A 478 -0.70 27.41 23.72
C ASP A 478 0.48 26.96 24.61
N GLU A 479 1.63 27.62 24.47
CA GLU A 479 2.83 27.33 25.26
C GLU A 479 2.66 27.53 26.78
N ASN A 480 1.66 28.32 27.19
CA ASN A 480 1.32 28.62 28.58
C ASN A 480 0.20 27.71 29.09
N ASN A 481 -0.10 26.62 28.35
CA ASN A 481 -1.15 25.66 28.64
C ASN A 481 -2.56 26.27 28.70
N ARG A 482 -2.79 27.40 28.00
CA ARG A 482 -4.13 27.98 27.83
C ARG A 482 -4.84 27.29 26.67
N LEU A 483 -6.10 26.91 26.89
CA LEU A 483 -6.93 26.30 25.86
C LEU A 483 -7.20 27.28 24.72
N ILE A 484 -6.92 26.87 23.49
CA ILE A 484 -7.19 27.65 22.27
C ILE A 484 -8.50 27.20 21.64
N PHE A 485 -8.67 25.89 21.45
CA PHE A 485 -9.89 25.29 20.91
C PHE A 485 -10.05 23.84 21.40
N SER A 486 -11.27 23.32 21.27
CA SER A 486 -11.61 21.93 21.60
C SER A 486 -12.81 21.44 20.80
N GLY A 487 -12.93 20.13 20.61
CA GLY A 487 -14.08 19.49 19.97
C GLY A 487 -14.11 17.98 20.20
N GLY A 488 -14.93 17.27 19.43
CA GLY A 488 -15.00 15.80 19.46
C GLY A 488 -16.36 15.23 19.05
N LYS A 489 -17.47 15.91 19.40
CA LYS A 489 -18.81 15.43 19.04
C LYS A 489 -19.06 15.51 17.53
N ASN A 490 -19.60 14.44 16.95
CA ASN A 490 -19.96 14.33 15.52
C ASN A 490 -18.83 14.77 14.59
N LEU A 491 -17.59 14.38 14.93
CA LEU A 491 -16.44 14.72 14.12
C LEU A 491 -16.53 13.99 12.78
N VAL A 492 -16.57 14.74 11.68
CA VAL A 492 -16.30 14.21 10.32
C VAL A 492 -15.04 14.88 9.82
N ILE A 493 -15.09 16.21 9.71
CA ILE A 493 -13.94 17.08 9.52
C ILE A 493 -14.20 18.38 10.25
N GLN A 494 -13.20 18.89 10.99
CA GLN A 494 -13.27 20.16 11.68
C GLN A 494 -11.96 20.93 11.48
N GLU A 495 -12.09 22.23 11.24
CA GLU A 495 -10.95 23.12 10.97
C GLU A 495 -10.89 24.25 11.99
N HIS A 496 -9.67 24.61 12.41
CA HIS A 496 -9.40 25.69 13.35
C HIS A 496 -8.22 26.54 12.84
N SER A 497 -8.24 27.83 13.14
CA SER A 497 -7.13 28.74 12.84
C SER A 497 -6.24 28.95 14.05
N ILE A 498 -4.92 28.82 13.88
CA ILE A 498 -3.90 29.10 14.88
C ILE A 498 -3.09 30.30 14.43
N GLN A 499 -3.11 31.36 15.24
CA GLN A 499 -2.31 32.57 15.00
C GLN A 499 -0.91 32.41 15.61
N VAL A 500 0.12 32.60 14.79
CA VAL A 500 1.52 32.57 15.21
C VAL A 500 2.12 33.96 15.01
N PRO A 501 2.64 34.61 16.07
CA PRO A 501 3.17 35.96 15.95
C PRO A 501 4.42 36.00 15.08
N ARG A 502 4.75 37.19 14.57
CA ARG A 502 6.01 37.41 13.83
C ARG A 502 7.21 37.08 14.71
N ASP A 503 8.27 36.61 14.07
CA ASP A 503 9.57 36.45 14.71
C ASP A 503 10.17 37.84 15.04
N LEU A 504 10.51 38.05 16.30
CA LEU A 504 11.14 39.29 16.78
C LEU A 504 12.67 39.24 16.66
N ASN A 505 13.25 38.05 16.44
CA ASN A 505 14.66 37.83 16.14
C ASN A 505 14.82 37.10 14.80
N PRO A 506 14.26 37.64 13.69
CA PRO A 506 14.38 36.99 12.41
C PRO A 506 15.86 36.90 12.04
N ARG A 507 16.32 35.72 11.62
CA ARG A 507 17.66 35.58 11.03
C ARG A 507 17.80 36.64 9.93
N PRO A 508 18.95 37.34 9.81
CA PRO A 508 19.15 38.31 8.73
C PRO A 508 18.81 37.65 7.40
N ALA A 509 18.01 38.32 6.57
CA ALA A 509 17.64 37.82 5.26
C ALA A 509 18.91 37.42 4.50
N THR A 510 19.09 36.13 4.25
CA THR A 510 20.14 35.66 3.34
C THR A 510 19.88 36.36 2.01
N ARG A 511 20.85 37.16 1.54
CA ARG A 511 20.82 37.82 0.22
C ARG A 511 20.32 36.84 -0.84
N ALA A 512 19.54 37.34 -1.79
CA ALA A 512 19.06 36.58 -2.94
C ALA A 512 20.20 35.75 -3.57
N PRO A 513 19.93 34.51 -4.00
CA PRO A 513 20.96 33.61 -4.51
C PRO A 513 21.66 34.28 -5.70
N THR A 514 22.89 34.71 -5.46
CA THR A 514 23.83 35.02 -6.53
C THR A 514 24.53 33.71 -6.89
N THR A 515 24.69 33.47 -8.18
CA THR A 515 25.29 32.30 -8.83
C THR A 515 26.19 31.43 -7.93
N ALA A 516 25.80 30.16 -7.79
CA ALA A 516 26.53 28.98 -7.32
C ALA A 516 27.72 29.20 -6.33
N PRO A 517 27.57 28.82 -5.04
CA PRO A 517 28.70 28.68 -4.13
C PRO A 517 29.38 27.32 -4.31
N THR A 518 30.69 27.35 -4.60
CA THR A 518 31.60 26.20 -4.76
C THR A 518 32.16 25.68 -3.43
N ALA A 519 31.36 25.64 -2.36
CA ALA A 519 31.81 25.05 -1.10
C ALA A 519 31.30 23.61 -0.99
N LYS A 520 32.24 22.66 -1.06
CA LYS A 520 32.00 21.22 -0.82
C LYS A 520 31.24 21.04 0.51
N PRO A 521 30.19 20.20 0.59
CA PRO A 521 29.45 19.97 1.82
C PRO A 521 30.38 19.52 2.94
N THR A 522 30.22 20.09 4.13
CA THR A 522 30.75 19.51 5.36
C THR A 522 30.20 18.09 5.47
N PRO A 523 31.04 17.05 5.64
CA PRO A 523 30.54 15.69 5.77
C PRO A 523 29.59 15.59 6.97
N LEU A 524 28.40 15.03 6.74
CA LEU A 524 27.51 14.61 7.80
C LEU A 524 28.27 13.61 8.70
N PRO A 525 28.06 13.59 10.03
CA PRO A 525 28.58 12.51 10.86
C PRO A 525 28.09 11.17 10.25
N PRO A 526 29.00 10.24 9.91
CA PRO A 526 28.61 8.96 9.34
C PRO A 526 27.76 8.21 10.36
N CYS A 527 26.66 7.60 9.92
CA CYS A 527 25.94 6.68 10.78
C CYS A 527 26.75 5.39 10.92
N GLU A 528 26.60 4.75 12.08
CA GLU A 528 27.25 3.50 12.39
C GLU A 528 26.31 2.34 12.06
N THR A 529 26.80 1.38 11.27
CA THR A 529 26.06 0.16 10.96
C THR A 529 25.93 -0.73 12.19
N HIS A 530 24.70 -1.04 12.56
CA HIS A 530 24.37 -2.03 13.58
C HIS A 530 23.65 -3.20 12.92
N ILE A 531 23.68 -4.38 13.54
CA ILE A 531 22.98 -5.57 13.03
C ILE A 531 21.87 -5.92 14.01
N VAL A 532 20.63 -5.87 13.54
CA VAL A 532 19.52 -6.53 14.23
C VAL A 532 19.49 -7.97 13.75
N GLU A 533 19.69 -8.90 14.67
CA GLU A 533 19.63 -10.34 14.41
C GLU A 533 18.37 -10.91 15.08
N ILE A 534 17.53 -11.58 14.31
CA ILE A 534 16.42 -12.39 14.82
C ILE A 534 16.61 -13.83 14.40
N ILE A 535 16.45 -14.76 15.34
CA ILE A 535 16.19 -16.16 15.07
C ILE A 535 14.71 -16.36 15.37
N THR A 536 13.93 -16.73 14.37
CA THR A 536 12.51 -17.01 14.54
C THR A 536 12.30 -18.32 15.30
N ASP A 537 11.11 -18.51 15.86
CA ASP A 537 10.65 -19.82 16.31
C ASP A 537 9.82 -20.48 15.19
N ARG A 538 8.89 -21.39 15.50
CA ARG A 538 8.02 -22.03 14.49
C ARG A 538 6.92 -21.12 13.96
N TYR A 539 6.76 -19.91 14.50
CA TYR A 539 5.77 -18.93 14.06
C TYR A 539 6.45 -17.61 13.65
N PRO A 540 7.19 -17.63 12.53
CA PRO A 540 7.96 -16.47 12.09
C PRO A 540 7.09 -15.26 11.74
N ASP A 541 5.87 -15.48 11.23
CA ASP A 541 4.95 -14.41 10.81
C ASP A 541 4.46 -13.52 11.97
N ASP A 542 4.55 -14.01 13.20
CA ASP A 542 4.06 -13.30 14.39
C ASP A 542 5.09 -12.31 14.94
N ASN A 543 6.35 -12.50 14.56
CA ASN A 543 7.48 -11.75 15.06
C ASN A 543 7.77 -10.54 14.17
N SER A 544 7.87 -9.35 14.77
CA SER A 544 8.35 -8.14 14.09
C SER A 544 9.09 -7.21 15.05
N TRP A 545 9.88 -6.27 14.56
CA TRP A 545 10.51 -5.25 15.41
C TRP A 545 10.56 -3.90 14.73
N LYS A 546 10.69 -2.84 15.54
CA LYS A 546 10.80 -1.44 15.14
C LYS A 546 11.85 -0.74 16.00
N ILE A 547 12.64 0.15 15.39
CA ILE A 547 13.57 1.03 16.09
C ILE A 547 13.06 2.46 15.94
N PHE A 548 12.94 3.18 17.05
CA PHE A 548 12.56 4.58 17.08
C PHE A 548 13.69 5.47 17.60
N ALA A 549 13.74 6.72 17.14
CA ALA A 549 14.55 7.78 17.74
C ALA A 549 13.63 8.94 18.13
N ASN A 550 13.51 9.22 19.42
CA ASN A 550 12.62 10.25 19.97
C ASN A 550 11.18 10.14 19.41
N GLY A 551 10.65 8.91 19.31
CA GLY A 551 9.29 8.63 18.82
C GLY A 551 9.13 8.58 17.29
N ASN A 552 10.16 8.85 16.49
CA ASN A 552 10.13 8.68 15.03
C ASN A 552 10.69 7.32 14.64
N LEU A 553 10.00 6.60 13.74
CA LEU A 553 10.47 5.30 13.23
C LEU A 553 11.76 5.49 12.41
N VAL A 554 12.79 4.74 12.77
CA VAL A 554 14.12 4.75 12.15
C VAL A 554 14.28 3.55 11.23
N ASP A 555 13.90 2.37 11.72
CA ASP A 555 13.98 1.12 10.97
C ASP A 555 12.96 0.10 11.51
N GLU A 556 12.62 -0.91 10.72
CA GLU A 556 11.72 -1.99 11.14
C GLU A 556 12.02 -3.30 10.40
N SER A 557 11.59 -4.41 10.98
CA SER A 557 11.72 -5.74 10.38
C SER A 557 10.87 -5.89 9.12
N THR A 558 11.39 -6.62 8.14
CA THR A 558 10.57 -7.24 7.09
C THR A 558 9.82 -8.46 7.61
N GLN A 559 8.75 -8.90 6.92
CA GLN A 559 8.03 -10.13 7.24
C GLN A 559 8.96 -11.35 7.23
N TYR A 560 8.92 -12.17 8.30
CA TYR A 560 9.65 -13.44 8.36
C TYR A 560 8.73 -14.60 7.96
N ARG A 561 9.19 -15.47 7.06
CA ARG A 561 8.37 -16.58 6.53
C ARG A 561 8.89 -17.97 6.87
N ASN A 562 10.20 -18.09 7.11
CA ASN A 562 10.83 -19.36 7.43
C ASN A 562 10.92 -19.56 8.95
N GLN A 563 10.50 -20.74 9.38
CA GLN A 563 10.54 -21.20 10.78
C GLN A 563 11.97 -21.50 11.22
N GLU A 564 12.27 -21.24 12.50
CA GLU A 564 13.56 -21.52 13.15
C GLU A 564 14.78 -20.97 12.37
N ALA A 565 14.59 -19.87 11.65
CA ALA A 565 15.54 -19.31 10.72
C ALA A 565 16.18 -18.04 11.26
N LYS A 566 17.45 -17.83 10.91
CA LYS A 566 18.19 -16.63 11.28
C LYS A 566 18.03 -15.55 10.19
N TYR A 567 17.57 -14.38 10.61
CA TYR A 567 17.51 -13.15 9.84
C TYR A 567 18.45 -12.12 10.45
N THR A 568 19.09 -11.34 9.58
CA THR A 568 19.95 -10.22 9.97
C THR A 568 19.61 -9.03 9.10
N GLN A 569 19.41 -7.87 9.71
CA GLN A 569 19.17 -6.62 9.03
C GLN A 569 20.18 -5.58 9.51
N GLU A 570 20.86 -4.93 8.57
CA GLU A 570 21.74 -3.82 8.86
C GLU A 570 20.91 -2.55 9.05
N VAL A 571 21.12 -1.87 10.17
CA VAL A 571 20.43 -0.64 10.54
C VAL A 571 21.45 0.47 10.79
N CYS A 572 21.14 1.69 10.32
CA CYS A 572 22.04 2.84 10.37
C CYS A 572 21.65 3.75 11.54
N LEU A 573 22.45 3.73 12.61
CA LEU A 573 22.19 4.49 13.85
C LEU A 573 23.28 5.53 14.11
N PHE A 574 22.92 6.71 14.57
CA PHE A 574 23.86 7.82 14.78
C PHE A 574 24.43 7.81 16.20
N GLU A 575 25.74 8.03 16.28
CA GLU A 575 26.47 8.14 17.55
C GLU A 575 25.83 9.17 18.50
N GLY A 576 25.82 8.85 19.79
CA GLY A 576 25.41 9.76 20.86
C GLY A 576 23.90 9.93 20.98
N ARG A 577 23.10 9.34 20.07
CA ARG A 577 21.64 9.30 20.14
C ARG A 577 21.14 8.09 20.92
N THR A 578 19.96 8.27 21.51
CA THR A 578 19.20 7.22 22.21
C THR A 578 18.11 6.71 21.27
N TYR A 579 17.94 5.39 21.25
CA TYR A 579 16.98 4.69 20.41
C TYR A 579 16.15 3.73 21.25
N ASP A 580 14.90 3.51 20.83
CA ASP A 580 13.99 2.53 21.41
C ASP A 580 13.80 1.39 20.41
N PHE A 581 14.23 0.18 20.77
CA PHE A 581 13.97 -1.04 20.01
C PHE A 581 12.77 -1.77 20.61
N ASN A 582 11.70 -1.87 19.83
CA ASN A 582 10.49 -2.58 20.19
C ASN A 582 10.40 -3.85 19.36
N ILE A 583 10.25 -4.99 20.01
CA ILE A 583 9.98 -6.27 19.37
C ILE A 583 8.57 -6.74 19.74
N TYR A 584 7.86 -7.26 18.75
CA TYR A 584 6.47 -7.65 18.80
C TYR A 584 6.33 -9.13 18.49
N ASP A 585 5.39 -9.76 19.17
CA ASP A 585 4.91 -11.11 18.90
C ASP A 585 3.37 -11.09 18.98
N SER A 586 2.69 -11.28 17.85
CA SER A 586 1.24 -11.04 17.73
C SER A 586 0.39 -12.00 18.56
N TYR A 587 0.89 -13.20 18.87
CA TYR A 587 0.20 -14.22 19.67
C TYR A 587 0.53 -14.13 21.18
N GLY A 588 1.54 -13.36 21.55
CA GLY A 588 1.91 -13.07 22.93
C GLY A 588 2.63 -14.20 23.65
N ASP A 589 3.06 -15.26 22.95
CA ASP A 589 3.90 -16.32 23.50
C ASP A 589 5.40 -16.01 23.43
N GLY A 590 5.75 -14.87 22.81
CA GLY A 590 7.09 -14.35 22.65
C GLY A 590 7.87 -15.10 21.57
N VAL A 591 9.10 -14.65 21.29
CA VAL A 591 9.98 -15.29 20.27
C VAL A 591 10.50 -16.68 20.76
N CYS A 592 10.10 -17.11 21.96
CA CYS A 592 10.42 -18.39 22.64
C CYS A 592 9.45 -18.55 23.85
N CYS A 593 9.02 -19.72 24.35
CA CYS A 593 9.58 -21.07 24.27
C CYS A 593 8.49 -22.16 24.44
N GLY A 594 8.54 -23.16 23.58
CA GLY A 594 7.55 -24.26 23.48
C GLY A 594 7.34 -24.67 22.02
N ASN A 595 7.42 -23.67 21.13
CA ASN A 595 7.27 -23.79 19.70
C ASN A 595 8.53 -23.39 18.92
N GLY A 596 9.73 -23.55 19.49
CA GLY A 596 11.00 -23.20 18.85
C GLY A 596 11.96 -22.52 19.80
N LYS A 597 13.18 -22.22 19.33
CA LYS A 597 14.24 -21.57 20.12
C LYS A 597 14.67 -20.25 19.48
N GLY A 598 13.69 -19.38 19.25
CA GLY A 598 13.96 -18.06 18.71
C GLY A 598 14.65 -17.15 19.74
N LYS A 599 15.27 -16.09 19.23
CA LYS A 599 15.94 -15.04 20.02
C LYS A 599 16.19 -13.81 19.17
N TYR A 600 16.47 -12.68 19.80
CA TYR A 600 16.80 -11.44 19.09
C TYR A 600 18.00 -10.74 19.74
N ARG A 601 18.79 -10.04 18.91
CA ARG A 601 19.99 -9.30 19.33
C ARG A 601 20.15 -8.02 18.51
N ILE A 602 20.69 -6.98 19.13
CA ILE A 602 21.27 -5.83 18.41
C ILE A 602 22.76 -5.84 18.65
N ILE A 603 23.54 -5.85 17.57
CA ILE A 603 25.00 -5.92 17.58
C ILE A 603 25.55 -4.62 17.00
N ASP A 604 26.51 -4.00 17.70
CA ASP A 604 27.21 -2.81 17.20
C ASP A 604 28.19 -3.14 16.05
N ASN A 605 28.75 -2.11 15.42
CA ASN A 605 29.77 -2.24 14.37
C ASN A 605 31.08 -2.92 14.84
N CYS A 606 31.24 -3.14 16.14
CA CYS A 606 32.39 -3.80 16.76
C CYS A 606 32.12 -5.25 17.19
N GLY A 607 30.91 -5.75 16.91
CA GLY A 607 30.52 -7.12 17.23
C GLY A 607 30.07 -7.32 18.68
N ASN A 608 29.88 -6.27 19.47
CA ASN A 608 29.32 -6.36 20.81
C ASN A 608 27.79 -6.37 20.72
N ALA A 609 27.14 -7.27 21.47
CA ALA A 609 25.69 -7.23 21.62
C ALA A 609 25.30 -6.08 22.58
N ILE A 610 24.57 -5.10 22.06
CA ILE A 610 23.96 -4.01 22.85
C ILE A 610 22.71 -4.52 23.56
N ILE A 611 21.93 -5.33 22.85
CA ILE A 611 20.75 -6.03 23.37
C ILE A 611 20.93 -7.51 23.00
N ASP A 612 20.75 -8.41 23.96
CA ASP A 612 20.68 -9.85 23.73
C ASP A 612 19.53 -10.41 24.56
N SER A 613 18.62 -11.14 23.91
CA SER A 613 17.47 -11.74 24.59
C SER A 613 17.84 -13.01 25.37
N ASP A 614 19.07 -13.51 25.25
CA ASP A 614 19.63 -14.70 25.92
C ASP A 614 18.82 -16.02 25.73
N GLY A 615 17.73 -15.99 24.96
CA GLY A 615 16.86 -17.13 24.65
C GLY A 615 16.11 -17.72 25.86
N MET A 616 15.79 -16.91 26.88
CA MET A 616 15.03 -17.39 28.05
C MET A 616 13.52 -17.08 27.96
N ASN A 617 12.72 -17.98 28.56
CA ASN A 617 11.26 -18.10 28.56
C ASN A 617 10.49 -16.83 28.98
N GLU A 618 10.46 -15.79 28.16
CA GLU A 618 9.60 -14.64 28.40
C GLU A 618 8.50 -14.57 27.35
N LYS A 619 7.28 -14.88 27.77
CA LYS A 619 6.07 -14.57 27.00
C LYS A 619 5.91 -13.06 26.94
N PHE A 620 5.77 -12.50 25.75
CA PHE A 620 5.46 -11.09 25.56
C PHE A 620 4.68 -10.90 24.26
N GLY A 621 3.77 -9.93 24.23
CA GLY A 621 3.21 -9.43 22.97
C GLY A 621 3.99 -8.24 22.39
N GLU A 622 4.60 -7.45 23.27
CA GLU A 622 5.55 -6.39 22.93
C GLU A 622 6.61 -6.31 24.03
N LYS A 623 7.86 -6.06 23.63
CA LYS A 623 8.96 -5.77 24.55
C LYS A 623 9.82 -4.64 23.98
N SER A 624 10.08 -3.62 24.80
CA SER A 624 10.84 -2.43 24.42
C SER A 624 12.17 -2.35 25.17
N HIS A 625 13.23 -1.93 24.48
CA HIS A 625 14.58 -1.73 25.00
C HIS A 625 15.10 -0.36 24.55
N THR A 626 15.52 0.47 25.50
CA THR A 626 16.15 1.76 25.19
C THR A 626 17.67 1.63 25.27
N PHE A 627 18.40 2.02 24.22
CA PHE A 627 19.86 2.00 24.19
C PHE A 627 20.46 3.26 23.58
N LYS A 628 21.69 3.60 23.96
CA LYS A 628 22.42 4.76 23.44
C LYS A 628 23.59 4.29 22.59
N VAL A 629 23.70 4.81 21.37
CA VAL A 629 24.79 4.46 20.44
C VAL A 629 26.08 5.14 20.87
N LYS A 630 27.17 4.40 20.89
CA LYS A 630 28.52 4.86 21.22
C LYS A 630 29.47 4.42 20.11
N THR A 631 30.37 5.30 19.66
CA THR A 631 31.43 4.88 18.75
C THR A 631 32.41 3.96 19.45
N CYS A 632 32.92 3.00 18.71
CA CYS A 632 34.14 2.30 19.10
C CYS A 632 35.32 3.27 19.02
N GLY A 633 35.91 3.59 20.18
CA GLY A 633 37.05 4.50 20.26
C GLY A 633 38.22 4.02 19.39
N ALA A 634 38.60 4.82 18.40
CA ALA A 634 39.90 4.72 17.76
C ALA A 634 40.99 5.03 18.79
N ALA A 635 42.04 4.20 18.76
CA ALA A 635 43.26 4.22 19.57
C ALA A 635 43.60 5.54 20.31
N ILE A 636 43.72 5.46 21.63
CA ILE A 636 44.64 6.34 22.36
C ILE A 636 46.01 5.66 22.34
N ALA A 637 46.97 6.44 21.84
CA ALA A 637 48.38 6.15 21.70
C ALA A 637 49.08 5.78 23.02
N THR A 638 50.08 4.90 22.92
CA THR A 638 51.24 4.83 23.83
C THR A 638 51.99 6.18 23.84
N PRO A 639 52.56 6.66 24.95
CA PRO A 639 53.67 6.02 25.69
C PRO A 639 53.46 6.03 27.23
N ASP A 640 53.94 5.09 28.02
CA ASP A 640 55.35 4.88 28.36
C ASP A 640 55.54 3.51 29.03
N LEU A 641 56.72 2.93 28.81
CA LEU A 641 57.17 1.63 29.30
C LEU A 641 57.71 1.77 30.73
N THR A 642 57.03 1.20 31.73
CA THR A 642 57.74 0.58 32.87
C THR A 642 56.96 -0.59 33.47
N ASN A 643 57.53 -1.79 33.31
CA ASN A 643 57.49 -2.94 34.23
C ASN A 643 56.14 -3.60 34.57
N ASN A 644 55.84 -4.75 33.95
CA ASN A 644 55.89 -6.02 34.72
C ASN A 644 55.83 -7.28 33.83
N ASN A 645 56.81 -8.13 34.05
CA ASN A 645 57.30 -9.20 33.19
C ASN A 645 56.61 -10.55 33.45
N ASP A 646 55.27 -10.61 33.58
CA ASP A 646 54.63 -11.75 34.26
C ASP A 646 53.43 -12.41 33.54
N LYS A 647 53.22 -12.19 32.23
CA LYS A 647 52.01 -12.69 31.53
C LYS A 647 52.21 -13.77 30.44
N CYS A 648 53.43 -14.22 30.13
CA CYS A 648 53.63 -15.37 29.24
C CYS A 648 53.95 -16.65 30.04
N GLN A 649 53.01 -17.10 30.88
CA GLN A 649 53.09 -18.42 31.50
C GLN A 649 51.78 -19.18 31.29
N ASP A 650 51.90 -20.45 30.94
CA ASP A 650 50.76 -21.36 30.92
C ASP A 650 50.16 -21.50 32.32
N LYS A 651 48.84 -21.45 32.42
CA LYS A 651 48.12 -21.70 33.67
C LYS A 651 48.46 -23.09 34.20
N LYS A 652 49.04 -23.14 35.39
CA LYS A 652 49.37 -24.40 36.08
C LYS A 652 48.08 -25.15 36.43
N GLY A 653 47.89 -26.32 35.82
CA GLY A 653 46.71 -27.16 36.07
C GLY A 653 46.27 -27.97 34.85
N LYS A 654 45.26 -28.83 35.01
CA LYS A 654 44.67 -29.60 33.91
C LYS A 654 43.35 -28.95 33.45
N LEU A 655 43.19 -28.76 32.14
CA LEU A 655 42.02 -28.14 31.49
C LEU A 655 41.08 -29.20 30.89
N VAL A 656 39.78 -28.89 30.82
CA VAL A 656 38.72 -29.82 30.36
C VAL A 656 37.89 -29.21 29.23
N LEU A 657 37.89 -29.85 28.06
CA LEU A 657 37.14 -29.38 26.88
C LEU A 657 35.67 -29.85 26.81
N ARG A 658 35.29 -30.97 27.47
CA ARG A 658 33.93 -31.55 27.37
C ARG A 658 33.38 -32.03 28.71
N LYS A 659 32.11 -31.69 28.99
CA LYS A 659 31.40 -31.82 30.28
C LYS A 659 31.30 -33.26 30.85
N PHE A 660 31.44 -34.30 30.03
CA PHE A 660 31.18 -35.70 30.44
C PHE A 660 32.37 -36.67 30.32
N LYS A 661 33.60 -36.17 30.10
CA LYS A 661 34.82 -36.99 30.23
C LYS A 661 35.71 -36.41 31.33
N LYS A 662 35.87 -37.13 32.45
CA LYS A 662 36.77 -36.79 33.60
C LYS A 662 38.28 -36.68 33.24
N LYS A 663 38.66 -36.70 31.97
CA LYS A 663 40.06 -36.62 31.54
C LYS A 663 40.46 -35.16 31.37
N SER A 664 40.90 -34.54 32.47
CA SER A 664 41.59 -33.25 32.45
C SER A 664 43.02 -33.44 31.89
N ARG A 665 43.47 -32.51 31.04
CA ARG A 665 44.76 -32.60 30.32
C ARG A 665 45.53 -31.28 30.41
N THR A 666 46.86 -31.31 30.28
CA THR A 666 47.72 -30.13 30.45
C THR A 666 47.75 -29.26 29.19
N CYS A 667 48.21 -28.01 29.32
CA CYS A 667 48.43 -27.07 28.21
C CYS A 667 49.23 -27.69 27.05
N LYS A 668 50.37 -28.33 27.36
CA LYS A 668 51.20 -29.04 26.38
C LYS A 668 50.43 -30.11 25.58
N PHE A 669 49.53 -30.85 26.23
CA PHE A 669 48.73 -31.87 25.54
C PHE A 669 47.79 -31.26 24.50
N TYR A 670 47.14 -30.14 24.81
CA TYR A 670 46.21 -29.50 23.88
C TYR A 670 46.94 -28.80 22.73
N ALA A 671 48.08 -28.18 23.01
CA ALA A 671 48.95 -27.64 21.98
C ALA A 671 49.43 -28.71 21.00
N ALA A 672 49.95 -29.83 21.50
CA ALA A 672 50.40 -30.96 20.66
C ALA A 672 49.28 -31.61 19.83
N LYS A 673 48.01 -31.37 20.17
CA LYS A 673 46.84 -31.84 19.40
C LYS A 673 46.21 -30.74 18.53
N GLY A 674 46.83 -29.57 18.41
CA GLY A 674 46.34 -28.46 17.59
C GLY A 674 45.02 -27.85 18.08
N LYS A 675 44.75 -27.89 19.39
CA LYS A 675 43.46 -27.45 19.97
C LYS A 675 43.52 -26.10 20.69
N CYS A 676 44.50 -25.27 20.36
CA CYS A 676 44.72 -23.98 20.99
C CYS A 676 43.56 -22.99 20.80
N ASP A 677 42.85 -23.04 19.67
CA ASP A 677 41.70 -22.17 19.37
C ASP A 677 40.34 -22.79 19.74
N LYS A 678 40.33 -23.81 20.62
CA LYS A 678 39.08 -24.38 21.13
C LYS A 678 38.68 -23.72 22.45
N LYS A 679 37.41 -23.37 22.58
CA LYS A 679 36.84 -22.80 23.83
C LYS A 679 36.63 -23.89 24.89
N LEU A 680 37.01 -23.59 26.13
CA LEU A 680 36.66 -24.38 27.30
C LEU A 680 35.19 -24.12 27.63
N LYS A 681 34.37 -25.18 27.69
CA LYS A 681 32.91 -25.03 27.92
C LYS A 681 32.52 -24.52 29.31
N HIS A 682 33.43 -24.45 30.28
CA HIS A 682 33.15 -23.96 31.63
C HIS A 682 33.44 -22.47 31.84
N THR A 683 34.47 -21.94 31.17
CA THR A 683 34.82 -20.51 31.27
C THR A 683 34.57 -19.74 29.98
N GLY A 684 34.34 -20.43 28.85
CA GLY A 684 34.17 -19.82 27.52
C GLY A 684 35.49 -19.37 26.87
N GLU A 685 36.58 -19.33 27.62
CA GLU A 685 37.91 -18.92 27.16
C GLU A 685 38.52 -19.92 26.18
N LEU A 686 39.28 -19.43 25.20
CA LEU A 686 40.08 -20.24 24.29
C LEU A 686 41.26 -20.86 25.05
N VAL A 687 41.65 -22.09 24.68
CA VAL A 687 42.77 -22.78 25.34
C VAL A 687 44.07 -21.95 25.28
N TRP A 688 44.36 -21.23 24.20
CA TRP A 688 45.55 -20.38 24.11
C TRP A 688 45.53 -19.20 25.09
N GLN A 689 44.36 -18.72 25.52
CA GLN A 689 44.27 -17.63 26.50
C GLN A 689 44.74 -18.07 27.89
N LEU A 690 44.62 -19.36 28.21
CA LEU A 690 45.13 -19.94 29.46
C LEU A 690 46.48 -20.64 29.27
N CYS A 691 46.85 -20.98 28.03
CA CYS A 691 48.08 -21.69 27.69
C CYS A 691 48.88 -20.96 26.59
N PRO A 692 49.20 -19.66 26.75
CA PRO A 692 49.79 -18.86 25.68
C PRO A 692 51.18 -19.33 25.27
N ALA A 693 51.97 -19.88 26.20
CA ALA A 693 53.31 -20.38 25.93
C ALA A 693 53.29 -21.73 25.19
N SER A 694 52.50 -22.70 25.66
CA SER A 694 52.37 -23.99 24.95
C SER A 694 51.76 -23.84 23.56
N CYS A 695 50.87 -22.87 23.37
CA CYS A 695 50.20 -22.64 22.10
C CYS A 695 50.99 -21.79 21.10
N GLY A 696 52.24 -21.43 21.42
CA GLY A 696 53.09 -20.62 20.55
C GLY A 696 52.48 -19.25 20.26
N LYS A 697 51.67 -18.72 21.18
CA LYS A 697 51.01 -17.41 21.08
C LYS A 697 51.73 -16.33 21.91
N CYS A 698 52.90 -16.65 22.44
CA CYS A 698 53.81 -15.64 22.95
C CYS A 698 54.77 -15.20 21.83
N SER A 699 54.81 -13.90 21.59
CA SER A 699 55.90 -13.26 20.88
C SER A 699 57.15 -13.32 21.76
N ASN A 700 58.31 -13.68 21.20
CA ASN A 700 59.59 -13.47 21.88
C ASN A 700 59.86 -11.97 22.07
#